data_AF-A0A7J7KB45-F1
#
_entry.id   AF-A0A7J7KB45-F1
#
_cell.length_a   1.000
_cell.length_b   1.000
_cell.length_c   1.000
_cell.angle_alpha   90.00
_cell.angle_beta   90.00
_cell.angle_gamma   90.00
#
_symmetry.space_group_name_H-M   'P 1'
#
loop_
_entity.id
_entity.type
_entity.pdbx_description
1 polymer ?
#
loop_
_entity_poly.entity_id
_entity_poly.type
_entity_poly.pdbx_seq_one_letter_code
_entity_poly.pdbx_strand_id
1 'polypeptide(L)'
;MVSLMDIENMVEKRLRPLQPSLSCYEQVAALMDETMNDGLTEKSDLSADIKMYITYVRSLPDGSEVGKFLALDLGGTNFRVLLINLENGQMSLTSKVYSISEAVMLGPGNELFDHIASCIREFLENEGIENEQLPLGFTFSFPCSQEGLNKSRLVNWTKGFKCSGVEGEDIVVLLHQAIARQKLMVRCVAVINDTVGALLAGAHLDEDCQIGIILGTGTNACYMENTSKIEKWRGDKDRQVVINTEWGAFGNNGCLDFIVTDYDKEVDLISKNPKEQIYEKMISGMYLGEVARQVLLRLAKDGCLFKGHISDQLNTPMMFYTKYLSEIESLCVAHQYSRPQNRVLVKAVKMKKSLRGLFHHKKKFEPSHDFPVKIGSPIDVKRGFHAVFNPDTGKIEGLPEVWQDWIESSNLTKEEKEANPHALVHACNFLENMQLQEGEEEDKFISCVDTENASSGYDSEETTPTASVGDELNPDASEEIPAAKDVPKTELETDTTVTVRKPSNKQRKKLRDSQIMSMLGKVVNQSVDAGAEYKIFQKLGAGASGTVVKAKQKTNEEMVAIKQMHLASQPKKELIITEIEVMKKFHHPNIVNFIDCHLVSEDLWVIMEFLEGGALTDVVTETLMNEGQIAAVTRECLKALQFLHARNIIHRDIKSDNVLLGMQGEVKLTDFGFCAQLSSDEKRKTMVGTPYWMAPEVVQKKQYDNKIDVWSMGIMMIEMLDGEPPYLKETPMKALFLIANNGKPKYDQQKLSPDLVKFLDRSLEVEASKRASTSELLAMDLMSKCTDLKTIVPLIVAAKKALHKM
;
A
#
# COMPACT_ATOMS: atom_id res chain seq x y z
N MET A 1 -44.84 12.13 22.02
CA MET A 1 -43.47 12.16 21.48
C MET A 1 -42.78 10.91 21.99
N VAL A 2 -42.33 10.04 21.09
CA VAL A 2 -41.47 8.89 21.45
C VAL A 2 -40.18 9.47 22.01
N SER A 3 -39.70 8.98 23.16
CA SER A 3 -38.47 9.52 23.73
C SER A 3 -37.27 9.13 22.86
N LEU A 4 -36.20 9.93 22.87
CA LEU A 4 -34.94 9.58 22.18
C LEU A 4 -34.42 8.20 22.61
N MET A 5 -34.60 7.86 23.89
CA MET A 5 -34.20 6.57 24.46
C MET A 5 -35.03 5.41 23.91
N ASP A 6 -36.32 5.62 23.62
CA ASP A 6 -37.18 4.62 22.97
C ASP A 6 -36.76 4.39 21.52
N ILE A 7 -36.39 5.46 20.80
CA ILE A 7 -35.87 5.37 19.42
C ILE A 7 -34.55 4.59 19.40
N GLU A 8 -33.61 4.90 20.30
CA GLU A 8 -32.34 4.19 20.43
C GLU A 8 -32.53 2.69 20.69
N ASN A 9 -33.43 2.33 21.63
CA ASN A 9 -33.75 0.94 21.92
C ASN A 9 -34.37 0.21 20.72
N MET A 10 -35.24 0.89 19.96
CA MET A 10 -35.84 0.33 18.75
C MET A 10 -34.79 0.10 17.65
N VAL A 11 -33.89 1.06 17.45
CA VAL A 11 -32.76 0.93 16.51
C VAL A 11 -31.87 -0.24 16.91
N GLU A 12 -31.45 -0.32 18.18
CA GLU A 12 -30.59 -1.40 18.67
C GLU A 12 -31.25 -2.77 18.47
N LYS A 13 -32.54 -2.89 18.78
CA LYS A 13 -33.31 -4.12 18.57
C LYS A 13 -33.34 -4.54 17.09
N ARG A 14 -33.46 -3.58 16.15
CA ARG A 14 -33.50 -3.85 14.71
C ARG A 14 -32.15 -4.24 14.12
N LEU A 15 -31.06 -3.72 14.69
CA LEU A 15 -29.69 -3.98 14.23
C LEU A 15 -29.04 -5.19 14.90
N ARG A 16 -29.51 -5.61 16.08
CA ARG A 16 -28.95 -6.75 16.83
C ARG A 16 -28.74 -8.03 15.98
N PRO A 17 -29.67 -8.45 15.09
CA PRO A 17 -29.45 -9.64 14.26
C PRO A 17 -28.27 -9.51 13.28
N LEU A 18 -27.89 -8.28 12.90
CA LEU A 18 -26.76 -7.99 12.00
C LEU A 18 -25.41 -7.96 12.74
N GLN A 19 -25.40 -8.25 14.05
CA GLN A 19 -24.21 -8.33 14.89
C GLN A 19 -23.99 -9.77 15.36
N PRO A 20 -23.61 -10.68 14.47
CA PRO A 20 -23.35 -12.07 14.84
C PRO A 20 -22.21 -12.15 15.86
N SER A 21 -22.35 -13.07 16.80
CA SER A 21 -21.35 -13.33 17.83
C SER A 21 -20.14 -14.07 17.26
N LEU A 22 -19.01 -14.08 18.00
CA LEU A 22 -17.83 -14.85 17.61
C LEU A 22 -18.16 -16.35 17.42
N SER A 23 -19.00 -16.93 18.29
CA SER A 23 -19.42 -18.33 18.15
C SER A 23 -20.26 -18.58 16.90
N CYS A 24 -21.00 -17.58 16.41
CA CYS A 24 -21.70 -17.70 15.12
C CYS A 24 -20.68 -17.78 13.97
N TYR A 25 -19.64 -16.95 13.97
CA TYR A 25 -18.59 -17.01 12.96
C TYR A 25 -17.82 -18.33 12.98
N GLU A 26 -17.51 -18.86 14.17
CA GLU A 26 -16.87 -20.16 14.33
C GLU A 26 -17.76 -21.29 13.76
N GLN A 27 -19.07 -21.24 14.00
CA GLN A 27 -20.02 -22.21 13.45
C GLN A 27 -20.13 -22.10 11.92
N VAL A 28 -20.20 -20.88 11.37
CA VAL A 28 -20.22 -20.65 9.91
C VAL A 28 -18.94 -21.18 9.27
N ALA A 29 -17.78 -20.94 9.87
CA ALA A 29 -16.50 -21.44 9.38
C ALA A 29 -16.43 -22.97 9.38
N ALA A 30 -16.87 -23.62 10.47
CA ALA A 30 -16.91 -25.08 10.55
C ALA A 30 -17.85 -25.70 9.50
N LEU A 31 -19.05 -25.13 9.31
CA LEU A 31 -19.99 -25.59 8.29
C LEU A 31 -19.47 -25.37 6.87
N MET A 32 -18.78 -24.25 6.62
CA MET A 32 -18.18 -23.99 5.32
C MET A 32 -17.05 -24.98 5.03
N ASP A 33 -16.19 -25.28 6.00
CA ASP A 33 -15.13 -26.29 5.87
C ASP A 33 -15.71 -27.69 5.57
N GLU A 34 -16.74 -28.11 6.30
CA GLU A 34 -17.46 -29.37 6.02
C GLU A 34 -18.01 -29.41 4.60
N THR A 35 -18.71 -28.34 4.19
CA THR A 35 -19.34 -28.26 2.87
C THR A 35 -18.32 -28.20 1.72
N MET A 36 -17.17 -27.53 1.95
CA MET A 36 -16.05 -27.52 1.01
C MET A 36 -15.43 -28.91 0.86
N ASN A 37 -15.20 -29.62 1.97
CA ASN A 37 -14.69 -30.99 1.94
C ASN A 37 -15.65 -31.94 1.21
N ASP A 38 -16.95 -31.82 1.44
CA ASP A 38 -17.98 -32.56 0.69
C ASP A 38 -17.90 -32.26 -0.80
N GLY A 39 -17.66 -30.99 -1.17
CA GLY A 39 -17.49 -30.53 -2.54
C GLY A 39 -16.30 -31.16 -3.29
N LEU A 40 -15.30 -31.69 -2.59
CA LEU A 40 -14.15 -32.40 -3.16
C LEU A 40 -14.42 -33.88 -3.46
N THR A 41 -15.53 -34.43 -2.95
CA THR A 41 -15.91 -35.85 -3.11
C THR A 41 -16.56 -36.14 -4.46
N GLU A 42 -16.65 -37.42 -4.86
CA GLU A 42 -17.36 -37.82 -6.10
C GLU A 42 -18.88 -37.62 -6.03
N LYS A 43 -19.44 -37.49 -4.83
CA LYS A 43 -20.88 -37.25 -4.62
C LYS A 43 -21.28 -35.78 -4.85
N SER A 44 -20.30 -34.89 -4.97
CA SER A 44 -20.48 -33.44 -4.98
C SER A 44 -21.17 -32.86 -6.21
N ASP A 45 -21.08 -33.52 -7.37
CA ASP A 45 -21.50 -32.91 -8.64
C ASP A 45 -23.01 -32.64 -8.70
N LEU A 46 -23.83 -33.37 -7.93
CA LEU A 46 -25.29 -33.18 -7.87
C LEU A 46 -25.80 -32.64 -6.53
N SER A 47 -25.17 -32.97 -5.39
CA SER A 47 -25.72 -32.67 -4.06
C SER A 47 -24.92 -31.71 -3.18
N ALA A 48 -23.67 -31.38 -3.54
CA ALA A 48 -22.91 -30.41 -2.74
C ALA A 48 -23.40 -28.98 -3.03
N ASP A 49 -23.58 -28.21 -1.96
CA ASP A 49 -23.95 -26.80 -2.02
C ASP A 49 -22.79 -25.93 -2.51
N ILE A 50 -21.57 -26.17 -2.02
CA ILE A 50 -20.35 -25.51 -2.48
C ILE A 50 -19.70 -26.39 -3.54
N LYS A 51 -19.65 -25.90 -4.78
CA LYS A 51 -19.07 -26.64 -5.92
C LYS A 51 -17.57 -26.39 -6.04
N MET A 52 -16.77 -27.38 -5.67
CA MET A 52 -15.31 -27.27 -5.71
C MET A 52 -14.76 -27.68 -7.07
N TYR A 53 -14.74 -26.78 -8.05
CA TYR A 53 -14.29 -27.06 -9.42
C TYR A 53 -12.75 -27.12 -9.51
N ILE A 54 -12.27 -28.17 -10.18
CA ILE A 54 -10.83 -28.35 -10.46
C ILE A 54 -10.44 -27.53 -11.68
N THR A 55 -9.44 -26.67 -11.53
CA THR A 55 -9.05 -25.72 -12.60
C THR A 55 -7.90 -26.21 -13.48
N TYR A 56 -7.25 -27.31 -13.10
CA TYR A 56 -6.04 -27.86 -13.73
C TYR A 56 -4.81 -26.93 -13.71
N VAL A 57 -4.89 -25.77 -13.03
CA VAL A 57 -3.75 -24.90 -12.75
C VAL A 57 -2.96 -25.49 -11.59
N ARG A 58 -1.71 -25.89 -11.84
CA ARG A 58 -0.89 -26.67 -10.87
C ARG A 58 0.32 -25.92 -10.31
N SER A 59 0.62 -24.74 -10.85
CA SER A 59 1.74 -23.90 -10.42
C SER A 59 1.31 -22.45 -10.43
N LEU A 60 1.83 -21.70 -9.46
CA LEU A 60 1.73 -20.25 -9.41
C LEU A 60 2.94 -19.64 -10.13
N PRO A 61 2.88 -18.35 -10.50
CA PRO A 61 4.00 -17.71 -11.14
C PRO A 61 5.22 -17.64 -10.21
N ASP A 62 6.41 -17.89 -10.73
CA ASP A 62 7.67 -17.87 -9.98
C ASP A 62 8.68 -16.83 -10.50
N GLY A 63 8.28 -16.03 -11.49
CA GLY A 63 9.10 -14.99 -12.10
C GLY A 63 10.05 -15.49 -13.19
N SER A 64 10.07 -16.80 -13.46
CA SER A 64 10.83 -17.39 -14.58
C SER A 64 10.08 -17.30 -15.91
N GLU A 65 8.83 -16.85 -15.92
CA GLU A 65 8.00 -16.79 -17.11
C GLU A 65 8.54 -15.76 -18.10
N VAL A 66 8.60 -16.17 -19.37
CA VAL A 66 9.04 -15.32 -20.48
C VAL A 66 8.13 -15.50 -21.68
N GLY A 67 7.97 -14.43 -22.46
CA GLY A 67 7.24 -14.45 -23.72
C GLY A 67 6.12 -13.42 -23.81
N LYS A 68 5.48 -13.42 -24.99
CA LYS A 68 4.37 -12.53 -25.33
C LYS A 68 3.05 -13.31 -25.31
N PHE A 69 2.09 -12.85 -24.52
CA PHE A 69 0.82 -13.52 -24.26
C PHE A 69 -0.34 -12.56 -24.46
N LEU A 70 -1.44 -13.08 -24.96
CA LEU A 70 -2.73 -12.39 -24.93
C LEU A 70 -3.50 -12.86 -23.69
N ALA A 71 -4.22 -11.96 -23.05
CA ALA A 71 -5.21 -12.30 -22.03
C ALA A 71 -6.56 -11.68 -22.37
N LEU A 72 -7.63 -12.42 -22.15
CA LEU A 72 -9.01 -11.98 -22.34
C LEU A 72 -9.73 -12.10 -20.99
N ASP A 73 -10.24 -11.00 -20.47
CA ASP A 73 -10.96 -10.95 -19.20
C ASP A 73 -12.42 -10.56 -19.45
N LEU A 74 -13.33 -11.53 -19.36
CA LEU A 74 -14.76 -11.33 -19.58
C LEU A 74 -15.49 -11.12 -18.25
N GLY A 75 -15.93 -9.87 -18.04
CA GLY A 75 -16.75 -9.45 -16.90
C GLY A 75 -18.24 -9.44 -17.20
N GLY A 76 -19.02 -8.83 -16.31
CA GLY A 76 -20.50 -8.80 -16.37
C GLY A 76 -21.11 -7.78 -17.35
N THR A 77 -20.35 -6.81 -17.84
CA THR A 77 -20.86 -5.71 -18.70
C THR A 77 -19.83 -5.28 -19.75
N ASN A 78 -18.55 -5.41 -19.40
CA ASN A 78 -17.43 -5.15 -20.27
C ASN A 78 -16.47 -6.34 -20.25
N PHE A 79 -15.61 -6.43 -21.25
CA PHE A 79 -14.45 -7.31 -21.23
C PHE A 79 -13.19 -6.56 -21.63
N ARG A 80 -12.05 -7.15 -21.34
CA ARG A 80 -10.75 -6.55 -21.63
C ARG A 80 -9.88 -7.50 -22.42
N VAL A 81 -9.18 -6.97 -23.41
CA VAL A 81 -8.09 -7.65 -24.11
C VAL A 81 -6.78 -7.04 -23.62
N LEU A 82 -5.83 -7.88 -23.22
CA LEU A 82 -4.52 -7.47 -22.72
C LEU A 82 -3.40 -8.16 -23.52
N LEU A 83 -2.37 -7.40 -23.88
CA LEU A 83 -1.10 -7.91 -24.37
C LEU A 83 -0.08 -7.82 -23.25
N ILE A 84 0.48 -8.96 -22.87
CA ILE A 84 1.48 -9.09 -21.81
C ILE A 84 2.78 -9.51 -22.48
N ASN A 85 3.86 -8.75 -22.27
CA ASN A 85 5.21 -9.18 -22.63
C ASN A 85 6.04 -9.35 -21.35
N LEU A 86 6.63 -10.53 -21.19
CA LEU A 86 7.48 -10.88 -20.05
C LEU A 86 8.91 -11.09 -20.56
N GLU A 87 9.81 -10.17 -20.20
CA GLU A 87 11.23 -10.23 -20.59
C GLU A 87 12.12 -9.86 -19.39
N ASN A 88 13.11 -10.71 -19.08
CA ASN A 88 14.11 -10.47 -18.02
C ASN A 88 13.51 -10.10 -16.64
N GLY A 89 12.38 -10.71 -16.27
CA GLY A 89 11.67 -10.41 -15.02
C GLY A 89 10.92 -9.07 -15.01
N GLN A 90 10.84 -8.38 -16.16
CA GLN A 90 10.02 -7.18 -16.35
C GLN A 90 8.76 -7.53 -17.15
N MET A 91 7.63 -6.98 -16.71
CA MET A 91 6.33 -7.09 -17.38
C MET A 91 5.99 -5.76 -18.06
N SER A 92 5.70 -5.79 -19.36
CA SER A 92 5.01 -4.70 -20.05
C SER A 92 3.58 -5.13 -20.41
N LEU A 93 2.61 -4.24 -20.17
CA LEU A 93 1.19 -4.51 -20.34
C LEU A 93 0.55 -3.44 -21.23
N THR A 94 -0.10 -3.86 -22.31
CA THR A 94 -1.03 -3.03 -23.08
C THR A 94 -2.44 -3.61 -22.91
N SER A 95 -3.47 -2.78 -22.77
CA SER A 95 -4.85 -3.29 -22.62
C SER A 95 -5.91 -2.37 -23.19
N LYS A 96 -7.02 -2.94 -23.64
CA LYS A 96 -8.20 -2.22 -24.12
C LYS A 96 -9.48 -2.86 -23.58
N VAL A 97 -10.41 -2.01 -23.14
CA VAL A 97 -11.72 -2.41 -22.61
C VAL A 97 -12.77 -2.26 -23.70
N TYR A 98 -13.66 -3.24 -23.79
CA TYR A 98 -14.76 -3.30 -24.75
C TYR A 98 -16.08 -3.49 -24.03
N SER A 99 -17.10 -2.73 -24.41
CA SER A 99 -18.45 -2.89 -23.90
C SER A 99 -19.21 -4.02 -24.59
N ILE A 100 -20.08 -4.69 -23.84
CA ILE A 100 -21.00 -5.70 -24.38
C ILE A 100 -22.41 -5.15 -24.23
N SER A 101 -23.13 -5.05 -25.35
CA SER A 101 -24.52 -4.58 -25.33
C SER A 101 -25.43 -5.64 -24.71
N GLU A 102 -26.53 -5.20 -24.09
CA GLU A 102 -27.53 -6.11 -23.53
C GLU A 102 -28.11 -7.06 -24.58
N ALA A 103 -28.26 -6.59 -25.83
CA ALA A 103 -28.68 -7.42 -26.95
C ALA A 103 -27.73 -8.60 -27.20
N VAL A 104 -26.41 -8.39 -27.11
CA VAL A 104 -25.41 -9.44 -27.25
C VAL A 104 -25.40 -10.37 -26.03
N MET A 105 -25.54 -9.82 -24.81
CA MET A 105 -25.60 -10.61 -23.56
C MET A 105 -26.80 -11.56 -23.49
N LEU A 106 -27.90 -11.21 -24.16
CA LEU A 106 -29.15 -12.00 -24.19
C LEU A 106 -29.36 -12.73 -25.53
N GLY A 107 -28.48 -12.52 -26.51
CA GLY A 107 -28.58 -13.03 -27.87
C GLY A 107 -28.06 -14.45 -28.06
N PRO A 108 -27.83 -14.88 -29.30
CA PRO A 108 -27.16 -16.13 -29.62
C PRO A 108 -25.69 -16.15 -29.16
N GLY A 109 -25.22 -17.30 -28.66
CA GLY A 109 -23.84 -17.46 -28.21
C GLY A 109 -22.78 -17.15 -29.27
N ASN A 110 -23.03 -17.53 -30.52
CA ASN A 110 -22.11 -17.24 -31.61
C ASN A 110 -21.92 -15.72 -31.83
N GLU A 111 -22.96 -14.91 -31.62
CA GLU A 111 -22.84 -13.44 -31.73
C GLU A 111 -21.93 -12.87 -30.64
N LEU A 112 -22.02 -13.38 -29.40
CA LEU A 112 -21.12 -12.99 -28.31
C LEU A 112 -19.66 -13.31 -28.65
N PHE A 113 -19.37 -14.55 -29.04
CA PHE A 113 -18.00 -14.96 -29.34
C PHE A 113 -17.46 -14.28 -30.62
N ASP A 114 -18.30 -14.02 -31.62
CA ASP A 114 -17.92 -13.25 -32.82
C ASP A 114 -17.60 -11.79 -32.49
N HIS A 115 -18.37 -11.17 -31.59
CA HIS A 115 -18.08 -9.83 -31.08
C HIS A 115 -16.73 -9.81 -30.35
N ILE A 116 -16.50 -10.76 -29.44
CA ILE A 116 -15.21 -10.89 -28.73
C ILE A 116 -14.05 -11.05 -29.72
N ALA A 117 -14.18 -11.94 -30.71
CA ALA A 117 -13.13 -12.18 -31.69
C ALA A 117 -12.87 -10.94 -32.58
N SER A 118 -13.92 -10.17 -32.92
CA SER A 118 -13.78 -8.91 -33.65
C SER A 118 -13.00 -7.87 -32.84
N CYS A 119 -13.25 -7.76 -31.55
CA CYS A 119 -12.50 -6.86 -30.66
C CYS A 119 -11.05 -7.30 -30.47
N ILE A 120 -10.77 -8.61 -30.42
CA ILE A 120 -9.38 -9.12 -30.42
C ILE A 120 -8.68 -8.71 -31.72
N ARG A 121 -9.34 -8.88 -32.88
CA ARG A 121 -8.80 -8.45 -34.18
C ARG A 121 -8.45 -6.96 -34.17
N GLU A 122 -9.41 -6.11 -33.79
CA GLU A 122 -9.23 -4.66 -33.72
C GLU A 122 -8.06 -4.30 -32.79
N PHE A 123 -7.94 -4.97 -31.64
CA PHE A 123 -6.84 -4.75 -30.71
C PHE A 123 -5.48 -5.10 -31.35
N LEU A 124 -5.36 -6.27 -31.99
CA LEU A 124 -4.11 -6.71 -32.59
C LEU A 124 -3.70 -5.87 -33.82
N GLU A 125 -4.65 -5.39 -34.61
CA GLU A 125 -4.41 -4.49 -35.74
C GLU A 125 -3.87 -3.12 -35.27
N ASN A 126 -4.38 -2.60 -34.16
CA ASN A 126 -3.88 -1.35 -33.56
C ASN A 126 -2.45 -1.50 -33.03
N GLU A 127 -2.10 -2.68 -32.51
CA GLU A 127 -0.75 -3.00 -32.04
C GLU A 127 0.20 -3.45 -33.18
N GLY A 128 -0.30 -3.64 -34.41
CA GLY A 128 0.48 -4.06 -35.58
C GLY A 128 1.03 -5.49 -35.50
N ILE A 129 0.33 -6.39 -34.79
CA ILE A 129 0.76 -7.77 -34.52
C ILE A 129 -0.31 -8.82 -34.90
N GLU A 130 -1.27 -8.47 -35.75
CA GLU A 130 -2.40 -9.32 -36.14
C GLU A 130 -2.00 -10.63 -36.85
N ASN A 131 -0.76 -10.70 -37.34
CA ASN A 131 -0.19 -11.88 -38.01
C ASN A 131 0.71 -12.73 -37.09
N GLU A 132 0.95 -12.29 -35.84
CA GLU A 132 1.75 -13.06 -34.88
C GLU A 132 0.97 -14.27 -34.31
N GLN A 133 1.67 -15.36 -34.03
CA GLN A 133 1.09 -16.51 -33.33
C GLN A 133 1.11 -16.26 -31.82
N LEU A 134 -0.07 -15.99 -31.24
CA LEU A 134 -0.17 -15.60 -29.83
C LEU A 134 -0.94 -16.64 -28.99
N PRO A 135 -0.36 -17.12 -27.87
CA PRO A 135 -1.11 -17.85 -26.86
C PRO A 135 -2.07 -16.92 -26.13
N LEU A 136 -3.31 -17.35 -25.95
CA LEU A 136 -4.36 -16.61 -25.24
C LEU A 136 -4.73 -17.33 -23.93
N GLY A 137 -4.66 -16.62 -22.81
CA GLY A 137 -5.32 -16.98 -21.57
C GLY A 137 -6.71 -16.33 -21.50
N PHE A 138 -7.74 -17.11 -21.18
CA PHE A 138 -9.12 -16.63 -21.12
C PHE A 138 -9.66 -16.70 -19.69
N THR A 139 -9.72 -15.55 -19.02
CA THR A 139 -10.40 -15.39 -17.74
C THR A 139 -11.91 -15.32 -17.99
N PHE A 140 -12.60 -16.39 -17.65
CA PHE A 140 -14.02 -16.57 -17.88
C PHE A 140 -14.74 -16.70 -16.53
N SER A 141 -15.42 -15.63 -16.15
CA SER A 141 -15.91 -15.41 -14.79
C SER A 141 -17.25 -16.09 -14.47
N PHE A 142 -17.59 -17.16 -15.21
CA PHE A 142 -18.85 -17.89 -15.07
C PHE A 142 -18.58 -19.33 -14.62
N PRO A 143 -19.52 -19.97 -13.90
CA PRO A 143 -19.37 -21.35 -13.45
C PRO A 143 -19.10 -22.30 -14.62
N CYS A 144 -17.96 -22.98 -14.56
CA CYS A 144 -17.52 -23.91 -15.61
C CYS A 144 -17.07 -25.25 -15.03
N SER A 145 -17.45 -26.32 -15.70
CA SER A 145 -16.87 -27.64 -15.50
C SER A 145 -15.65 -27.76 -16.42
N GLN A 146 -14.46 -27.66 -15.85
CA GLN A 146 -13.22 -27.82 -16.61
C GLN A 146 -12.85 -29.30 -16.73
N GLU A 147 -12.49 -29.71 -17.94
CA GLU A 147 -11.98 -31.05 -18.27
C GLU A 147 -10.47 -31.01 -18.56
N GLY A 148 -9.89 -29.81 -18.58
CA GLY A 148 -8.47 -29.51 -18.77
C GLY A 148 -8.22 -28.00 -18.82
N LEU A 149 -6.95 -27.59 -18.92
CA LEU A 149 -6.58 -26.16 -18.99
C LEU A 149 -7.27 -25.43 -20.14
N ASN A 150 -7.40 -26.06 -21.30
CA ASN A 150 -8.01 -25.47 -22.50
C ASN A 150 -9.34 -26.14 -22.89
N LYS A 151 -10.07 -26.72 -21.92
CA LYS A 151 -11.33 -27.40 -22.16
C LYS A 151 -12.30 -27.09 -21.03
N SER A 152 -13.31 -26.27 -21.29
CA SER A 152 -14.16 -25.70 -20.24
C SER A 152 -15.60 -25.61 -20.69
N ARG A 153 -16.49 -26.35 -20.03
CA ARG A 153 -17.91 -26.39 -20.33
C ARG A 153 -18.68 -25.43 -19.44
N LEU A 154 -19.42 -24.48 -20.02
CA LEU A 154 -20.25 -23.58 -19.24
C LEU A 154 -21.35 -24.38 -18.52
N VAL A 155 -21.50 -24.19 -17.21
CA VAL A 155 -22.57 -24.83 -16.43
C VAL A 155 -23.87 -24.04 -16.57
N ASN A 156 -23.82 -22.75 -16.25
CA ASN A 156 -24.95 -21.85 -16.35
C ASN A 156 -24.48 -20.40 -16.43
N TRP A 157 -25.27 -19.55 -17.10
CA TRP A 157 -24.99 -18.12 -17.12
C TRP A 157 -25.30 -17.45 -15.78
N THR A 158 -24.52 -16.42 -15.47
CA THR A 158 -24.70 -15.52 -14.32
C THR A 158 -24.50 -14.08 -14.78
N LYS A 159 -24.47 -13.10 -13.85
CA LYS A 159 -24.10 -11.70 -14.15
C LYS A 159 -24.95 -11.03 -15.26
N GLY A 160 -26.17 -11.51 -15.49
CA GLY A 160 -27.11 -10.97 -16.48
C GLY A 160 -26.97 -11.55 -17.90
N PHE A 161 -26.01 -12.44 -18.14
CA PHE A 161 -25.91 -13.15 -19.42
C PHE A 161 -26.99 -14.22 -19.55
N LYS A 162 -27.42 -14.48 -20.78
CA LYS A 162 -28.31 -15.60 -21.11
C LYS A 162 -28.15 -16.02 -22.57
N CYS A 163 -26.92 -16.08 -23.05
CA CYS A 163 -26.67 -16.38 -24.46
C CYS A 163 -27.10 -17.81 -24.80
N SER A 164 -27.97 -17.96 -25.81
CA SER A 164 -28.47 -19.27 -26.22
C SER A 164 -27.40 -20.10 -26.91
N GLY A 165 -27.39 -21.42 -26.67
CA GLY A 165 -26.44 -22.35 -27.30
C GLY A 165 -25.01 -22.34 -26.74
N VAL A 166 -24.83 -21.86 -25.49
CA VAL A 166 -23.52 -21.87 -24.81
C VAL A 166 -23.50 -22.75 -23.56
N GLU A 167 -24.59 -22.78 -22.78
CA GLU A 167 -24.68 -23.65 -21.60
C GLU A 167 -24.57 -25.12 -22.02
N GLY A 168 -23.69 -25.87 -21.36
CA GLY A 168 -23.36 -27.25 -21.73
C GLY A 168 -22.36 -27.37 -22.89
N GLU A 169 -21.92 -26.29 -23.53
CA GLU A 169 -20.93 -26.30 -24.60
C GLU A 169 -19.53 -25.89 -24.11
N ASP A 170 -18.50 -26.31 -24.87
CA ASP A 170 -17.11 -25.94 -24.60
C ASP A 170 -16.81 -24.53 -25.11
N ILE A 171 -16.61 -23.59 -24.18
CA ILE A 171 -16.42 -22.18 -24.49
C ILE A 171 -15.09 -21.91 -25.21
N VAL A 172 -14.09 -22.79 -25.08
CA VAL A 172 -12.83 -22.69 -25.84
C VAL A 172 -13.06 -22.99 -27.30
N VAL A 173 -13.89 -24.00 -27.59
CA VAL A 173 -14.27 -24.36 -28.96
C VAL A 173 -15.05 -23.22 -29.61
N LEU A 174 -16.03 -22.65 -28.89
CA LEU A 174 -16.82 -21.52 -29.40
C LEU A 174 -15.94 -20.30 -29.70
N LEU A 175 -15.00 -19.96 -28.81
CA LEU A 175 -14.05 -18.88 -29.01
C LEU A 175 -13.10 -19.16 -30.18
N HIS A 176 -12.53 -20.37 -30.28
CA HIS A 176 -11.66 -20.75 -31.40
C HIS A 176 -12.38 -20.67 -32.74
N GLN A 177 -13.64 -21.10 -32.81
CA GLN A 177 -14.44 -20.98 -34.03
C GLN A 177 -14.64 -19.52 -34.44
N ALA A 178 -14.88 -18.62 -33.48
CA ALA A 178 -15.01 -17.18 -33.74
C ALA A 178 -13.68 -16.54 -34.19
N ILE A 179 -12.58 -16.86 -33.50
CA ILE A 179 -11.22 -16.42 -33.87
C ILE A 179 -10.85 -16.91 -35.29
N ALA A 180 -11.22 -18.14 -35.64
CA ALA A 180 -10.98 -18.70 -36.97
C ALA A 180 -11.79 -17.99 -38.07
N ARG A 181 -13.05 -17.62 -37.81
CA ARG A 181 -13.85 -16.77 -38.71
C ARG A 181 -13.20 -15.41 -38.92
N GLN A 182 -12.58 -14.87 -37.87
CA GLN A 182 -11.77 -13.66 -37.92
C GLN A 182 -10.37 -13.89 -38.49
N LYS A 183 -9.97 -15.07 -38.97
CA LYS A 183 -8.63 -15.33 -39.57
C LYS A 183 -7.44 -14.87 -38.72
N LEU A 184 -7.54 -14.94 -37.40
CA LEU A 184 -6.45 -14.58 -36.49
C LEU A 184 -5.59 -15.80 -36.13
N MET A 185 -4.31 -15.57 -35.87
CA MET A 185 -3.34 -16.58 -35.43
C MET A 185 -3.29 -16.72 -33.89
N VAL A 186 -4.44 -16.60 -33.22
CA VAL A 186 -4.55 -16.65 -31.75
C VAL A 186 -5.03 -18.02 -31.30
N ARG A 187 -4.38 -18.60 -30.28
CA ARG A 187 -4.76 -19.88 -29.71
C ARG A 187 -5.05 -19.75 -28.22
N CYS A 188 -6.30 -19.94 -27.81
CA CYS A 188 -6.64 -20.11 -26.39
C CYS A 188 -5.97 -21.38 -25.84
N VAL A 189 -5.05 -21.21 -24.88
CA VAL A 189 -4.24 -22.26 -24.25
C VAL A 189 -4.64 -22.55 -22.81
N ALA A 190 -5.35 -21.61 -22.17
CA ALA A 190 -5.84 -21.76 -20.82
C ALA A 190 -7.15 -20.99 -20.63
N VAL A 191 -8.09 -21.57 -19.90
CA VAL A 191 -9.26 -20.91 -19.33
C VAL A 191 -9.14 -20.95 -17.81
N ILE A 192 -9.39 -19.83 -17.16
CA ILE A 192 -9.39 -19.72 -15.70
C ILE A 192 -10.59 -18.91 -15.23
N ASN A 193 -11.00 -19.09 -13.98
CA ASN A 193 -11.98 -18.22 -13.34
C ASN A 193 -11.34 -16.91 -12.88
N ASP A 194 -12.16 -15.90 -12.58
CA ASP A 194 -11.74 -14.59 -12.05
C ASP A 194 -10.97 -14.72 -10.73
N THR A 195 -11.42 -15.60 -9.83
CA THR A 195 -10.74 -15.94 -8.56
C THR A 195 -9.33 -16.48 -8.79
N VAL A 196 -9.16 -17.37 -9.78
CA VAL A 196 -7.87 -17.97 -10.14
C VAL A 196 -6.96 -16.92 -10.75
N GLY A 197 -7.48 -16.06 -11.64
CA GLY A 197 -6.75 -14.91 -12.17
C GLY A 197 -6.26 -13.98 -11.06
N ALA A 198 -7.10 -13.70 -10.05
CA ALA A 198 -6.74 -12.91 -8.89
C ALA A 198 -5.65 -13.59 -8.03
N LEU A 199 -5.72 -14.90 -7.82
CA LEU A 199 -4.66 -15.66 -7.14
C LEU A 199 -3.34 -15.57 -7.89
N LEU A 200 -3.33 -15.78 -9.21
CA LEU A 200 -2.10 -15.73 -10.01
C LEU A 200 -1.48 -14.32 -10.01
N ALA A 201 -2.30 -13.27 -10.10
CA ALA A 201 -1.83 -11.90 -9.99
C ALA A 201 -1.28 -11.58 -8.59
N GLY A 202 -1.92 -12.09 -7.53
CA GLY A 202 -1.44 -11.98 -6.15
C GLY A 202 -0.12 -12.71 -5.93
N ALA A 203 0.01 -13.92 -6.45
CA ALA A 203 1.21 -14.75 -6.36
C ALA A 203 2.42 -14.14 -7.08
N HIS A 204 2.19 -13.40 -8.17
CA HIS A 204 3.25 -12.62 -8.81
C HIS A 204 3.78 -11.46 -7.96
N LEU A 205 2.96 -10.93 -7.04
CA LEU A 205 3.35 -9.85 -6.11
C LEU A 205 3.91 -10.37 -4.79
N ASP A 206 3.46 -11.55 -4.36
CA ASP A 206 3.78 -12.21 -3.11
C ASP A 206 3.79 -13.73 -3.30
N GLU A 207 4.98 -14.33 -3.30
CA GLU A 207 5.16 -15.78 -3.52
C GLU A 207 4.45 -16.64 -2.46
N ASP A 208 4.12 -16.07 -1.29
CA ASP A 208 3.36 -16.76 -0.24
C ASP A 208 1.83 -16.72 -0.47
N CYS A 209 1.34 -16.12 -1.55
CA CYS A 209 -0.09 -16.04 -1.86
C CYS A 209 -0.69 -17.42 -2.17
N GLN A 210 -1.71 -17.83 -1.41
CA GLN A 210 -2.35 -19.16 -1.55
C GLN A 210 -3.85 -19.11 -1.82
N ILE A 211 -4.47 -17.93 -1.73
CA ILE A 211 -5.93 -17.74 -1.85
C ILE A 211 -6.20 -16.53 -2.74
N GLY A 212 -7.06 -16.71 -3.75
CA GLY A 212 -7.62 -15.62 -4.54
C GLY A 212 -9.08 -15.39 -4.15
N ILE A 213 -9.47 -14.15 -3.87
CA ILE A 213 -10.85 -13.81 -3.47
C ILE A 213 -11.36 -12.67 -4.35
N ILE A 214 -12.59 -12.80 -4.82
CA ILE A 214 -13.34 -11.73 -5.49
C ILE A 214 -14.45 -11.26 -4.55
N LEU A 215 -14.39 -9.98 -4.17
CA LEU A 215 -15.45 -9.27 -3.44
C LEU A 215 -15.90 -8.09 -4.29
N GLY A 216 -16.91 -8.29 -5.13
CA GLY A 216 -17.38 -7.29 -6.09
C GLY A 216 -18.89 -7.34 -6.24
N THR A 217 -19.40 -7.32 -7.48
CA THR A 217 -20.83 -7.56 -7.75
C THR A 217 -21.29 -8.90 -7.17
N GLY A 218 -20.49 -9.95 -7.32
CA GLY A 218 -20.65 -11.24 -6.66
C GLY A 218 -19.53 -11.52 -5.65
N THR A 219 -19.52 -12.73 -5.09
CA THR A 219 -18.44 -13.19 -4.20
C THR A 219 -18.00 -14.60 -4.56
N ASN A 220 -16.69 -14.81 -4.70
CA ASN A 220 -16.12 -16.13 -4.93
C ASN A 220 -14.69 -16.24 -4.40
N ALA A 221 -14.18 -17.46 -4.22
CA ALA A 221 -12.79 -17.69 -3.87
C ALA A 221 -12.20 -18.91 -4.58
N CYS A 222 -10.87 -18.94 -4.64
CA CYS A 222 -10.11 -20.12 -5.00
C CYS A 222 -8.90 -20.26 -4.07
N TYR A 223 -8.36 -21.48 -3.99
CA TYR A 223 -7.17 -21.75 -3.19
C TYR A 223 -6.40 -22.95 -3.74
N MET A 224 -5.16 -23.11 -3.28
CA MET A 224 -4.33 -24.26 -3.65
C MET A 224 -4.63 -25.49 -2.77
N GLU A 225 -5.05 -26.60 -3.39
CA GLU A 225 -5.35 -27.86 -2.68
C GLU A 225 -4.41 -28.99 -3.09
N ASN A 226 -4.15 -29.92 -2.18
CA ASN A 226 -3.42 -31.14 -2.48
C ASN A 226 -4.33 -32.15 -3.22
N THR A 227 -3.86 -32.63 -4.38
CA THR A 227 -4.54 -33.64 -5.21
C THR A 227 -4.95 -34.91 -4.47
N SER A 228 -4.25 -35.27 -3.39
CA SER A 228 -4.55 -36.45 -2.57
C SER A 228 -5.81 -36.28 -1.71
N LYS A 229 -6.29 -35.05 -1.51
CA LYS A 229 -7.56 -34.76 -0.82
C LYS A 229 -8.77 -34.66 -1.77
N ILE A 230 -8.54 -34.67 -3.08
CA ILE A 230 -9.59 -34.49 -4.08
C ILE A 230 -10.02 -35.86 -4.60
N GLU A 231 -11.13 -36.40 -4.11
CA GLU A 231 -11.60 -37.75 -4.51
C GLU A 231 -11.89 -37.83 -6.00
N LYS A 232 -12.48 -36.77 -6.57
CA LYS A 232 -12.83 -36.67 -7.99
C LYS A 232 -11.63 -36.43 -8.92
N TRP A 233 -10.43 -36.22 -8.38
CA TRP A 233 -9.22 -36.07 -9.20
C TRP A 233 -8.77 -37.42 -9.78
N ARG A 234 -8.50 -37.45 -11.09
CA ARG A 234 -8.08 -38.65 -11.83
C ARG A 234 -6.62 -38.63 -12.29
N GLY A 235 -5.87 -37.60 -11.90
CA GLY A 235 -4.47 -37.41 -12.28
C GLY A 235 -3.48 -38.00 -11.27
N ASP A 236 -2.28 -37.42 -11.26
CA ASP A 236 -1.22 -37.74 -10.31
C ASP A 236 -1.57 -37.35 -8.87
N LYS A 237 -1.07 -38.12 -7.90
CA LYS A 237 -1.24 -37.82 -6.46
C LYS A 237 -0.07 -37.02 -5.92
N ASP A 238 -0.26 -36.42 -4.75
CA ASP A 238 0.75 -35.67 -3.99
C ASP A 238 1.31 -34.43 -4.71
N ARG A 239 0.50 -33.85 -5.60
CA ARG A 239 0.73 -32.54 -6.20
C ARG A 239 -0.32 -31.53 -5.74
N GLN A 240 -0.17 -30.28 -6.15
CA GLN A 240 -1.13 -29.23 -5.87
C GLN A 240 -1.88 -28.80 -7.13
N VAL A 241 -3.13 -28.38 -6.96
CA VAL A 241 -3.98 -27.82 -8.00
C VAL A 241 -4.89 -26.74 -7.40
N VAL A 242 -5.15 -25.67 -8.16
CA VAL A 242 -6.08 -24.63 -7.73
C VAL A 242 -7.52 -25.16 -7.82
N ILE A 243 -8.25 -24.98 -6.73
CA ILE A 243 -9.69 -25.27 -6.64
C ILE A 243 -10.45 -23.96 -6.58
N ASN A 244 -11.41 -23.82 -7.49
CA ASN A 244 -12.40 -22.75 -7.46
C ASN A 244 -13.62 -23.22 -6.66
N THR A 245 -14.07 -22.46 -5.66
CA THR A 245 -15.02 -22.97 -4.66
C THR A 245 -16.48 -22.78 -5.01
N GLU A 246 -16.82 -21.76 -5.81
CA GLU A 246 -18.20 -21.31 -6.04
C GLU A 246 -19.00 -21.16 -4.73
N TRP A 247 -18.36 -20.60 -3.70
CA TRP A 247 -18.88 -20.53 -2.34
C TRP A 247 -20.14 -19.67 -2.17
N GLY A 248 -20.56 -18.94 -3.21
CA GLY A 248 -21.73 -18.07 -3.17
C GLY A 248 -23.01 -18.86 -2.90
N ALA A 249 -23.03 -20.13 -3.28
CA ALA A 249 -24.11 -21.09 -3.06
C ALA A 249 -24.17 -21.68 -1.62
N PHE A 250 -23.22 -21.34 -0.76
CA PHE A 250 -23.25 -21.78 0.63
C PHE A 250 -24.54 -21.34 1.33
N GLY A 251 -25.20 -22.27 2.05
CA GLY A 251 -26.47 -22.01 2.72
C GLY A 251 -27.72 -22.29 1.88
N ASN A 252 -27.62 -22.70 0.60
CA ASN A 252 -28.78 -23.06 -0.22
C ASN A 252 -29.61 -24.21 0.40
N ASN A 253 -28.98 -25.15 1.09
CA ASN A 253 -29.64 -26.23 1.82
C ASN A 253 -30.21 -25.84 3.19
N GLY A 254 -30.10 -24.57 3.59
CA GLY A 254 -30.57 -24.06 4.88
C GLY A 254 -29.57 -24.20 6.04
N CYS A 255 -28.32 -24.63 5.79
CA CYS A 255 -27.32 -24.75 6.86
C CYS A 255 -26.99 -23.41 7.55
N LEU A 256 -27.29 -22.28 6.90
CA LEU A 256 -27.13 -20.92 7.43
C LEU A 256 -28.40 -20.33 8.07
N ASP A 257 -29.50 -21.07 8.18
CA ASP A 257 -30.79 -20.54 8.67
C ASP A 257 -30.71 -19.90 10.07
N PHE A 258 -29.72 -20.29 10.88
CA PHE A 258 -29.49 -19.74 12.22
C PHE A 258 -28.92 -18.32 12.23
N ILE A 259 -28.30 -17.86 11.13
CA ILE A 259 -27.70 -16.52 10.99
C ILE A 259 -28.41 -15.66 9.94
N VAL A 260 -29.15 -16.28 9.01
CA VAL A 260 -29.96 -15.58 8.01
C VAL A 260 -31.03 -14.71 8.70
N THR A 261 -30.97 -13.41 8.46
CA THR A 261 -31.91 -12.44 9.04
C THR A 261 -33.18 -12.32 8.20
N ASP A 262 -34.20 -11.69 8.77
CA ASP A 262 -35.39 -11.33 8.00
C ASP A 262 -35.12 -10.28 6.92
N TYR A 263 -33.97 -9.60 6.93
CA TYR A 263 -33.57 -8.71 5.83
C TYR A 263 -33.07 -9.56 4.65
N ASP A 264 -32.21 -10.53 4.93
CA ASP A 264 -31.64 -11.44 3.93
C ASP A 264 -32.74 -12.24 3.22
N LYS A 265 -33.75 -12.72 3.95
CA LYS A 265 -34.92 -13.42 3.37
C LYS A 265 -35.72 -12.56 2.40
N GLU A 266 -35.89 -11.27 2.68
CA GLU A 266 -36.58 -10.34 1.79
C GLU A 266 -35.76 -10.11 0.52
N VAL A 267 -34.44 -9.93 0.66
CA VAL A 267 -33.52 -9.81 -0.49
C VAL A 267 -33.55 -11.06 -1.35
N ASP A 268 -33.52 -12.25 -0.74
CA ASP A 268 -33.64 -13.53 -1.45
C ASP A 268 -34.95 -13.64 -2.22
N LEU A 269 -36.07 -13.31 -1.59
CA LEU A 269 -37.41 -13.42 -2.16
C LEU A 269 -37.58 -12.60 -3.45
N ILE A 270 -36.97 -11.42 -3.50
CA ILE A 270 -37.06 -10.50 -4.66
C ILE A 270 -35.90 -10.66 -5.65
N SER A 271 -34.92 -11.51 -5.34
CA SER A 271 -33.75 -11.72 -6.17
C SER A 271 -34.12 -12.47 -7.47
N LYS A 272 -33.19 -12.48 -8.44
CA LYS A 272 -33.38 -13.19 -9.72
C LYS A 272 -33.52 -14.70 -9.54
N ASN A 273 -32.84 -15.27 -8.53
CA ASN A 273 -32.78 -16.71 -8.29
C ASN A 273 -33.13 -17.00 -6.81
N PRO A 274 -34.40 -16.91 -6.39
CA PRO A 274 -34.77 -17.18 -5.00
C PRO A 274 -34.33 -18.57 -4.53
N LYS A 275 -33.85 -18.68 -3.29
CA LYS A 275 -33.29 -19.90 -2.67
C LYS A 275 -31.94 -20.39 -3.20
N GLU A 276 -31.33 -19.66 -4.13
CA GLU A 276 -29.98 -19.95 -4.62
C GLU A 276 -29.01 -18.83 -4.25
N GLN A 277 -27.71 -19.13 -4.14
CA GLN A 277 -26.68 -18.13 -3.87
C GLN A 277 -26.91 -17.36 -2.55
N ILE A 278 -27.37 -18.07 -1.51
CA ILE A 278 -27.76 -17.46 -0.24
C ILE A 278 -26.59 -16.67 0.37
N TYR A 279 -25.40 -17.26 0.44
CA TYR A 279 -24.23 -16.58 0.99
C TYR A 279 -23.84 -15.34 0.18
N GLU A 280 -23.87 -15.41 -1.16
CA GLU A 280 -23.58 -14.24 -2.01
C GLU A 280 -24.54 -13.08 -1.76
N LYS A 281 -25.83 -13.35 -1.55
CA LYS A 281 -26.84 -12.31 -1.27
C LYS A 281 -26.64 -11.62 0.07
N MET A 282 -26.02 -12.29 1.02
CA MET A 282 -25.74 -11.71 2.34
C MET A 282 -24.55 -10.73 2.31
N ILE A 283 -23.55 -10.96 1.45
CA ILE A 283 -22.26 -10.26 1.57
C ILE A 283 -21.75 -9.54 0.32
N SER A 284 -22.26 -9.86 -0.88
CA SER A 284 -21.71 -9.28 -2.11
C SER A 284 -22.18 -7.85 -2.35
N GLY A 285 -21.39 -7.12 -3.15
CA GLY A 285 -21.64 -5.72 -3.46
C GLY A 285 -22.92 -5.47 -4.27
N MET A 286 -23.50 -6.47 -4.94
CA MET A 286 -24.80 -6.32 -5.59
C MET A 286 -25.96 -6.20 -4.58
N TYR A 287 -25.88 -6.91 -3.46
CA TYR A 287 -27.00 -7.08 -2.53
C TYR A 287 -26.82 -6.32 -1.21
N LEU A 288 -25.60 -5.97 -0.81
CA LEU A 288 -25.33 -5.28 0.46
C LEU A 288 -26.10 -3.96 0.61
N GLY A 289 -26.18 -3.17 -0.47
CA GLY A 289 -26.99 -1.96 -0.51
C GLY A 289 -28.50 -2.21 -0.32
N GLU A 290 -29.02 -3.31 -0.87
CA GLU A 290 -30.42 -3.69 -0.70
C GLU A 290 -30.71 -4.17 0.73
N VAL A 291 -29.81 -4.93 1.35
CA VAL A 291 -29.91 -5.30 2.78
C VAL A 291 -29.99 -4.04 3.63
N ALA A 292 -29.11 -3.06 3.39
CA ALA A 292 -29.16 -1.78 4.10
C ALA A 292 -30.45 -0.99 3.83
N ARG A 293 -30.95 -1.00 2.58
CA ARG A 293 -32.25 -0.38 2.24
C ARG A 293 -33.38 -0.98 3.06
N GLN A 294 -33.42 -2.31 3.22
CA GLN A 294 -34.44 -3.00 4.01
C GLN A 294 -34.38 -2.59 5.48
N VAL A 295 -33.17 -2.43 6.04
CA VAL A 295 -32.97 -1.90 7.40
C VAL A 295 -33.50 -0.48 7.52
N LEU A 296 -33.09 0.42 6.63
CA LEU A 296 -33.52 1.82 6.61
C LEU A 296 -35.04 1.95 6.44
N LEU A 297 -35.63 1.13 5.58
CA LEU A 297 -37.08 1.10 5.34
C LEU A 297 -37.84 0.68 6.60
N ARG A 298 -37.38 -0.35 7.33
CA ARG A 298 -38.01 -0.77 8.59
C ARG A 298 -37.86 0.28 9.68
N LEU A 299 -36.68 0.88 9.83
CA LEU A 299 -36.46 1.97 10.78
C LEU A 299 -37.31 3.21 10.46
N ALA A 300 -37.50 3.54 9.18
CA ALA A 300 -38.40 4.61 8.76
C ALA A 300 -39.85 4.25 9.09
N LYS A 301 -40.33 3.05 8.76
CA LYS A 301 -41.70 2.58 9.10
C LYS A 301 -41.99 2.61 10.59
N ASP A 302 -40.99 2.28 11.40
CA ASP A 302 -41.06 2.33 12.86
C ASP A 302 -41.00 3.77 13.44
N GLY A 303 -40.87 4.79 12.59
CA GLY A 303 -40.75 6.19 12.98
C GLY A 303 -39.40 6.57 13.58
N CYS A 304 -38.41 5.66 13.57
CA CYS A 304 -37.06 5.89 14.08
C CYS A 304 -36.24 6.80 13.16
N LEU A 305 -36.50 6.74 11.84
CA LEU A 305 -35.90 7.61 10.84
C LEU A 305 -36.96 8.44 10.12
N PHE A 306 -36.56 9.63 9.68
CA PHE A 306 -37.36 10.51 8.81
C PHE A 306 -38.78 10.82 9.30
N LYS A 307 -39.01 10.72 10.62
CA LYS A 307 -40.34 10.88 11.26
C LYS A 307 -41.43 9.98 10.66
N GLY A 308 -41.07 8.82 10.11
CA GLY A 308 -42.03 7.94 9.45
C GLY A 308 -42.20 8.16 7.95
N HIS A 309 -41.61 9.21 7.38
CA HIS A 309 -41.74 9.51 5.96
C HIS A 309 -40.75 8.68 5.13
N ILE A 310 -41.27 7.98 4.12
CA ILE A 310 -40.51 7.13 3.22
C ILE A 310 -40.61 7.75 1.83
N SER A 311 -39.47 8.00 1.18
CA SER A 311 -39.44 8.48 -0.20
C SER A 311 -39.70 7.35 -1.19
N ASP A 312 -40.14 7.69 -2.41
CA ASP A 312 -40.34 6.70 -3.48
C ASP A 312 -39.04 5.95 -3.79
N GLN A 313 -37.89 6.64 -3.75
CA GLN A 313 -36.58 6.03 -3.95
C GLN A 313 -36.26 4.98 -2.86
N LEU A 314 -36.50 5.30 -1.58
CA LEU A 314 -36.27 4.35 -0.49
C LEU A 314 -37.25 3.18 -0.54
N ASN A 315 -38.46 3.39 -1.06
CA ASN A 315 -39.47 2.36 -1.23
C ASN A 315 -39.21 1.43 -2.44
N THR A 316 -38.38 1.87 -3.40
CA THR A 316 -38.08 1.12 -4.62
C THR A 316 -36.96 0.09 -4.38
N PRO A 317 -37.17 -1.21 -4.66
CA PRO A 317 -36.13 -2.22 -4.51
C PRO A 317 -34.88 -1.97 -5.36
N MET A 318 -33.72 -2.39 -4.86
CA MET A 318 -32.41 -2.33 -5.53
C MET A 318 -31.92 -0.91 -5.89
N MET A 319 -32.58 0.14 -5.39
CA MET A 319 -32.21 1.54 -5.66
C MET A 319 -31.17 2.10 -4.68
N PHE A 320 -30.87 1.38 -3.61
CA PHE A 320 -29.82 1.75 -2.66
C PHE A 320 -28.57 0.94 -2.98
N TYR A 321 -27.63 1.54 -3.70
CA TYR A 321 -26.40 0.87 -4.12
C TYR A 321 -25.36 0.84 -3.01
N THR A 322 -24.49 -0.17 -3.04
CA THR A 322 -23.37 -0.31 -2.11
C THR A 322 -22.44 0.91 -2.10
N LYS A 323 -22.33 1.67 -3.21
CA LYS A 323 -21.58 2.93 -3.24
C LYS A 323 -22.07 3.95 -2.19
N TYR A 324 -23.38 4.00 -1.92
CA TYR A 324 -23.94 4.91 -0.93
C TYR A 324 -23.55 4.50 0.49
N LEU A 325 -23.34 3.20 0.75
CA LEU A 325 -22.83 2.74 2.04
C LEU A 325 -21.38 3.21 2.24
N SER A 326 -20.54 3.08 1.22
CA SER A 326 -19.16 3.57 1.26
C SER A 326 -19.09 5.10 1.44
N GLU A 327 -19.97 5.85 0.79
CA GLU A 327 -20.07 7.31 0.96
C GLU A 327 -20.50 7.69 2.39
N ILE A 328 -21.51 7.00 2.95
CA ILE A 328 -21.99 7.24 4.32
C ILE A 328 -20.88 6.95 5.34
N GLU A 329 -20.15 5.84 5.17
CA GLU A 329 -19.02 5.49 6.03
C GLU A 329 -17.93 6.56 5.97
N SER A 330 -17.58 7.02 4.77
CA SER A 330 -16.59 8.09 4.56
C SER A 330 -17.00 9.40 5.23
N LEU A 331 -18.30 9.76 5.20
CA LEU A 331 -18.83 10.95 5.86
C LEU A 331 -18.87 10.84 7.39
N CYS A 332 -19.13 9.64 7.93
CA CYS A 332 -19.11 9.39 9.38
C CYS A 332 -17.71 9.58 9.96
N VAL A 333 -16.69 9.16 9.22
CA VAL A 333 -15.29 9.42 9.57
C VAL A 333 -15.03 10.93 9.58
N ALA A 334 -15.43 11.67 8.54
CA ALA A 334 -15.24 13.13 8.46
C ALA A 334 -16.00 13.94 9.55
N HIS A 335 -17.20 13.50 9.98
CA HIS A 335 -18.02 14.20 10.99
C HIS A 335 -17.55 13.99 12.44
N GLN A 336 -16.73 12.97 12.73
CA GLN A 336 -16.12 12.80 14.06
C GLN A 336 -15.06 13.86 14.37
N TYR A 337 -14.50 14.53 13.35
CA TYR A 337 -13.42 15.51 13.51
C TYR A 337 -13.89 16.97 13.62
N SER A 338 -15.21 17.27 13.55
CA SER A 338 -15.71 18.64 13.37
C SER A 338 -16.65 19.20 14.47
N ARG A 339 -16.80 18.57 15.64
CA ARG A 339 -17.54 19.17 16.77
C ARG A 339 -16.81 19.17 18.12
N PRO A 340 -16.77 20.30 18.85
CA PRO A 340 -16.40 20.33 20.26
C PRO A 340 -17.57 19.84 21.12
N GLN A 341 -17.27 18.88 22.01
CA GLN A 341 -18.03 18.48 23.21
C GLN A 341 -19.57 18.45 23.12
N ASN A 342 -20.12 17.29 22.77
CA ASN A 342 -21.28 16.74 23.49
C ASN A 342 -21.29 15.21 23.34
N ARG A 343 -20.96 14.53 24.44
CA ARG A 343 -21.04 13.07 24.58
C ARG A 343 -22.50 12.64 24.62
N VAL A 344 -22.96 11.88 23.61
CA VAL A 344 -24.02 10.89 23.77
C VAL A 344 -23.62 9.60 23.02
N LEU A 345 -23.18 8.62 23.81
CA LEU A 345 -23.27 7.17 23.65
C LEU A 345 -22.88 6.50 22.30
N VAL A 346 -21.63 6.05 22.24
CA VAL A 346 -21.30 4.66 21.85
C VAL A 346 -20.48 4.06 22.99
N LYS A 347 -21.16 3.39 23.94
CA LYS A 347 -20.51 2.58 24.98
C LYS A 347 -20.34 1.15 24.43
N ALA A 348 -19.19 0.84 23.84
CA ALA A 348 -18.72 -0.53 23.79
C ALA A 348 -18.14 -0.90 25.16
N VAL A 349 -18.75 -1.90 25.79
CA VAL A 349 -18.47 -2.38 27.14
C VAL A 349 -17.03 -2.92 27.25
N LYS A 350 -16.13 -2.13 27.83
CA LYS A 350 -14.93 -2.64 28.52
C LYS A 350 -15.32 -2.90 29.97
N MET A 351 -15.47 -4.17 30.36
CA MET A 351 -15.36 -4.57 31.77
C MET A 351 -14.14 -5.47 31.98
N LYS A 352 -13.16 -4.96 32.70
CA LYS A 352 -12.11 -5.71 33.38
C LYS A 352 -12.19 -5.39 34.86
N LYS A 353 -12.63 -6.35 35.68
CA LYS A 353 -11.86 -6.99 36.77
C LYS A 353 -12.72 -7.46 37.96
N SER A 354 -12.30 -8.64 38.44
CA SER A 354 -12.24 -9.10 39.83
C SER A 354 -13.43 -9.86 40.41
N LEU A 355 -13.23 -11.17 40.63
CA LEU A 355 -13.36 -11.78 41.95
C LEU A 355 -12.50 -13.06 42.02
N ARG A 356 -11.72 -13.17 43.10
CA ARG A 356 -10.94 -14.34 43.51
C ARG A 356 -11.87 -15.36 44.19
N GLY A 357 -11.61 -16.64 44.01
CA GLY A 357 -11.68 -17.62 45.09
C GLY A 357 -12.59 -18.85 44.90
N LEU A 358 -11.94 -20.01 45.09
CA LEU A 358 -12.44 -21.32 45.55
C LEU A 358 -12.81 -22.42 44.52
N PHE A 359 -11.88 -23.39 44.37
CA PHE A 359 -12.02 -24.85 44.59
C PHE A 359 -13.25 -25.57 43.94
N HIS A 360 -13.19 -26.63 43.12
CA HIS A 360 -12.48 -27.93 43.23
C HIS A 360 -12.48 -28.71 41.89
N HIS A 361 -11.50 -29.60 41.74
CA HIS A 361 -11.22 -30.55 40.65
C HIS A 361 -12.37 -31.47 40.16
N LYS A 362 -12.34 -31.83 38.85
CA LYS A 362 -12.07 -33.21 38.37
C LYS A 362 -11.78 -33.31 36.85
N LYS A 363 -10.63 -33.93 36.55
CA LYS A 363 -10.07 -34.49 35.28
C LYS A 363 -11.11 -35.24 34.41
N LYS A 364 -11.02 -35.46 33.08
CA LYS A 364 -9.89 -35.65 32.13
C LYS A 364 -10.47 -35.81 30.70
N PHE A 365 -9.85 -35.23 29.66
CA PHE A 365 -9.35 -35.90 28.42
C PHE A 365 -8.87 -34.84 27.42
N GLU A 366 -7.61 -34.90 27.02
CA GLU A 366 -7.02 -34.12 25.91
C GLU A 366 -6.98 -34.97 24.63
N PRO A 367 -7.17 -34.35 23.46
CA PRO A 367 -6.35 -34.61 22.29
C PRO A 367 -5.49 -33.38 21.99
N SER A 368 -4.19 -33.59 21.91
CA SER A 368 -3.18 -32.61 21.57
C SER A 368 -3.06 -32.44 20.05
N HIS A 369 -3.42 -31.25 19.53
CA HIS A 369 -2.67 -30.43 18.58
C HIS A 369 -3.56 -29.31 18.01
N ASP A 370 -3.89 -28.31 18.83
CA ASP A 370 -4.46 -27.06 18.34
C ASP A 370 -3.33 -26.05 18.08
N PHE A 371 -3.04 -25.81 16.80
CA PHE A 371 -2.53 -24.50 16.40
C PHE A 371 -3.71 -23.53 16.50
N PRO A 372 -3.65 -22.45 17.31
CA PRO A 372 -4.71 -21.47 17.29
C PRO A 372 -4.67 -20.79 15.93
N VAL A 373 -5.65 -21.08 15.07
CA VAL A 373 -5.92 -20.34 13.85
C VAL A 373 -6.27 -18.91 14.29
N LYS A 374 -5.26 -18.04 14.26
CA LYS A 374 -5.47 -16.59 14.35
C LYS A 374 -6.05 -16.16 13.03
N ILE A 375 -7.37 -16.01 12.97
CA ILE A 375 -8.02 -15.18 11.96
C ILE A 375 -7.54 -13.76 12.22
N GLY A 376 -6.61 -13.28 11.39
CA GLY A 376 -6.17 -11.89 11.40
C GLY A 376 -7.34 -10.99 11.00
N SER A 377 -7.38 -9.77 11.54
CA SER A 377 -8.20 -8.71 10.92
C SER A 377 -7.74 -8.53 9.46
N PRO A 378 -8.62 -8.20 8.50
CA PRO A 378 -8.21 -7.93 7.13
C PRO A 378 -7.38 -6.65 7.13
N ILE A 379 -6.06 -6.76 7.04
CA ILE A 379 -5.17 -5.59 6.98
C ILE A 379 -4.29 -5.75 5.73
N ASP A 380 -4.15 -4.65 4.99
CA ASP A 380 -3.48 -4.50 3.69
C ASP A 380 -4.33 -4.82 2.43
N VAL A 381 -5.58 -4.35 2.39
CA VAL A 381 -6.37 -4.31 1.14
C VAL A 381 -5.74 -3.28 0.19
N LYS A 382 -5.02 -3.77 -0.83
CA LYS A 382 -4.49 -2.92 -1.90
C LYS A 382 -5.55 -2.70 -2.97
N ARG A 383 -6.02 -1.46 -3.13
CA ARG A 383 -6.87 -1.07 -4.26
C ARG A 383 -6.01 -0.81 -5.49
N GLY A 384 -6.05 -1.74 -6.45
CA GLY A 384 -5.50 -1.51 -7.79
C GLY A 384 -6.54 -0.80 -8.66
N PHE A 385 -6.24 0.41 -9.11
CA PHE A 385 -7.09 1.13 -10.05
C PHE A 385 -6.50 1.03 -11.46
N HIS A 386 -7.35 0.79 -12.44
CA HIS A 386 -6.96 0.79 -13.85
C HIS A 386 -7.54 2.05 -14.49
N ALA A 387 -6.67 3.04 -14.71
CA ALA A 387 -7.03 4.30 -15.35
C ALA A 387 -6.83 4.19 -16.87
N VAL A 388 -7.86 4.53 -17.63
CA VAL A 388 -7.78 4.62 -19.10
C VAL A 388 -8.22 6.01 -19.54
N PHE A 389 -7.44 6.64 -20.40
CA PHE A 389 -7.86 7.88 -21.03
C PHE A 389 -8.92 7.59 -22.10
N ASN A 390 -10.09 8.21 -21.96
CA ASN A 390 -11.12 8.18 -22.97
C ASN A 390 -10.93 9.40 -23.91
N PRO A 391 -10.56 9.19 -25.18
CA PRO A 391 -10.29 10.28 -26.13
C PRO A 391 -11.56 11.06 -26.52
N ASP A 392 -12.75 10.43 -26.47
CA ASP A 392 -14.02 11.06 -26.83
C ASP A 392 -14.48 12.04 -25.74
N THR A 393 -14.35 11.64 -24.47
CA THR A 393 -14.76 12.47 -23.32
C THR A 393 -13.64 13.37 -22.79
N GLY A 394 -12.38 13.03 -23.09
CA GLY A 394 -11.18 13.66 -22.51
C GLY A 394 -11.00 13.39 -21.01
N LYS A 395 -11.70 12.39 -20.47
CA LYS A 395 -11.66 12.01 -19.05
C LYS A 395 -10.86 10.72 -18.84
N ILE A 396 -10.42 10.52 -17.60
CA ILE A 396 -9.81 9.27 -17.16
C ILE A 396 -10.89 8.40 -16.54
N GLU A 397 -11.18 7.27 -17.16
CA GLU A 397 -12.17 6.29 -16.69
C GLU A 397 -11.52 5.24 -15.80
N GLY A 398 -12.32 4.56 -14.97
CA GLY A 398 -11.85 3.52 -14.06
C GLY A 398 -11.27 4.04 -12.73
N LEU A 399 -11.36 5.34 -12.48
CA LEU A 399 -10.98 6.00 -11.21
C LEU A 399 -12.18 6.43 -10.37
N PRO A 400 -12.06 6.50 -9.02
CA PRO A 400 -13.08 7.08 -8.15
C PRO A 400 -13.43 8.52 -8.51
N GLU A 401 -14.68 8.96 -8.31
CA GLU A 401 -15.13 10.33 -8.60
C GLU A 401 -14.25 11.39 -7.93
N VAL A 402 -13.87 11.17 -6.67
CA VAL A 402 -12.99 12.10 -5.91
C VAL A 402 -11.65 12.30 -6.63
N TRP A 403 -11.09 11.25 -7.23
CA TRP A 403 -9.84 11.35 -7.98
C TRP A 403 -10.05 12.02 -9.34
N GLN A 404 -11.19 11.78 -9.98
CA GLN A 404 -11.56 12.49 -11.21
C GLN A 404 -11.67 14.00 -10.95
N ASP A 405 -12.28 14.42 -9.84
CA ASP A 405 -12.38 15.81 -9.43
C ASP A 405 -11.00 16.45 -9.19
N TRP A 406 -10.05 15.72 -8.58
CA TRP A 406 -8.68 16.18 -8.42
C TRP A 406 -7.97 16.35 -9.78
N ILE A 407 -8.16 15.41 -10.70
CA ILE A 407 -7.61 15.50 -12.05
C ILE A 407 -8.21 16.69 -12.81
N GLU A 408 -9.53 16.91 -12.70
CA GLU A 408 -10.21 18.02 -13.36
C GLU A 408 -9.80 19.38 -12.79
N SER A 409 -9.61 19.48 -11.47
CA SER A 409 -9.14 20.70 -10.80
C SER A 409 -7.62 20.96 -10.93
N SER A 410 -6.86 20.01 -11.45
CA SER A 410 -5.39 20.11 -11.57
C SER A 410 -4.88 20.92 -12.77
N ASN A 411 -5.77 21.37 -13.68
CA ASN A 411 -5.43 22.07 -14.93
C ASN A 411 -4.51 21.28 -15.88
N LEU A 412 -4.56 19.94 -15.85
CA LEU A 412 -3.86 19.09 -16.83
C LEU A 412 -4.53 19.12 -18.20
N THR A 413 -3.73 19.24 -19.25
CA THR A 413 -4.15 19.20 -20.66
C THR A 413 -4.63 17.81 -21.07
N LYS A 414 -5.29 17.70 -22.23
CA LYS A 414 -5.75 16.39 -22.75
C LYS A 414 -4.56 15.51 -23.11
N GLU A 415 -3.54 16.10 -23.72
CA GLU A 415 -2.31 15.46 -24.15
C GLU A 415 -1.52 14.91 -22.94
N GLU A 416 -1.45 15.66 -21.83
CA GLU A 416 -0.82 15.18 -20.59
C GLU A 416 -1.58 14.00 -19.98
N LYS A 417 -2.92 14.03 -20.01
CA LYS A 417 -3.76 12.94 -19.49
C LYS A 417 -3.62 11.65 -20.31
N GLU A 418 -3.48 11.80 -21.62
CA GLU A 418 -3.28 10.69 -22.55
C GLU A 418 -1.87 10.09 -22.46
N ALA A 419 -0.85 10.93 -22.29
CA ALA A 419 0.54 10.50 -22.37
C ALA A 419 0.93 9.48 -21.28
N ASN A 420 0.38 9.60 -20.07
CA ASN A 420 0.70 8.66 -18.98
C ASN A 420 -0.43 8.55 -17.93
N PRO A 421 -1.48 7.75 -18.22
CA PRO A 421 -2.57 7.50 -17.27
C PRO A 421 -2.10 6.88 -15.96
N HIS A 422 -1.03 6.07 -15.98
CA HIS A 422 -0.46 5.48 -14.77
C HIS A 422 0.12 6.55 -13.83
N ALA A 423 0.82 7.56 -14.34
CA ALA A 423 1.32 8.66 -13.52
C ALA A 423 0.18 9.42 -12.81
N LEU A 424 -1.01 9.52 -13.42
CA LEU A 424 -2.20 10.07 -12.77
C LEU A 424 -2.68 9.19 -11.62
N VAL A 425 -2.71 7.87 -11.81
CA VAL A 425 -3.01 6.92 -10.72
C VAL A 425 -2.04 7.11 -9.58
N HIS A 426 -0.74 7.18 -9.86
CA HIS A 426 0.28 7.38 -8.83
C HIS A 426 0.07 8.70 -8.08
N ALA A 427 -0.20 9.80 -8.77
CA ALA A 427 -0.44 11.11 -8.16
C ALA A 427 -1.73 11.16 -7.33
N CYS A 428 -2.85 10.63 -7.84
CA CYS A 428 -4.10 10.55 -7.07
C CYS A 428 -3.96 9.66 -5.84
N ASN A 429 -3.33 8.49 -6.02
CA ASN A 429 -3.10 7.55 -4.93
C ASN A 429 -2.17 8.18 -3.88
N PHE A 430 -1.17 8.95 -4.30
CA PHE A 430 -0.32 9.72 -3.39
C PHE A 430 -1.14 10.75 -2.60
N LEU A 431 -1.96 11.57 -3.25
CA LEU A 431 -2.79 12.58 -2.58
C LEU A 431 -3.82 11.96 -1.63
N GLU A 432 -4.47 10.88 -2.05
CA GLU A 432 -5.41 10.15 -1.20
C GLU A 432 -4.69 9.63 0.04
N ASN A 433 -3.51 9.03 -0.10
CA ASN A 433 -2.75 8.58 1.06
C ASN A 433 -2.25 9.75 1.90
N MET A 434 -1.89 10.89 1.32
CA MET A 434 -1.50 12.08 2.09
C MET A 434 -2.68 12.61 2.93
N GLN A 435 -3.90 12.53 2.40
CA GLN A 435 -5.13 12.88 3.12
C GLN A 435 -5.51 11.80 4.16
N LEU A 436 -5.31 10.52 3.86
CA LEU A 436 -5.58 9.41 4.77
C LEU A 436 -4.53 9.27 5.88
N GLN A 437 -3.29 9.74 5.65
CA GLN A 437 -2.19 9.71 6.62
C GLN A 437 -2.36 10.69 7.79
N GLU A 438 -3.30 11.65 7.70
CA GLU A 438 -3.81 12.36 8.89
C GLU A 438 -4.66 11.44 9.79
N GLY A 439 -5.07 10.26 9.32
CA GLY A 439 -5.98 9.32 9.98
C GLY A 439 -5.41 7.95 10.35
N GLU A 440 -4.64 7.26 9.49
CA GLU A 440 -4.20 5.88 9.77
C GLU A 440 -2.88 5.53 9.07
N GLU A 441 -1.84 5.09 9.81
CA GLU A 441 -0.73 4.29 9.25
C GLU A 441 0.13 3.60 10.35
N GLU A 442 0.01 2.27 10.45
CA GLU A 442 0.98 1.29 11.00
C GLU A 442 1.88 0.78 9.85
N ASP A 443 3.10 0.23 9.95
CA ASP A 443 3.99 -0.19 11.04
C ASP A 443 5.44 -0.37 10.47
N LYS A 444 6.45 -0.33 11.35
CA LYS A 444 7.74 -1.10 11.37
C LYS A 444 8.88 -0.30 12.02
N PHE A 445 9.02 -0.33 13.37
CA PHE A 445 10.33 -0.11 14.05
C PHE A 445 10.49 -0.68 15.49
N ILE A 446 11.78 -0.96 15.76
CA ILE A 446 12.60 -1.13 16.99
C ILE A 446 12.11 -2.01 18.16
N SER A 447 12.96 -3.00 18.49
CA SER A 447 13.05 -3.68 19.77
C SER A 447 14.47 -3.48 20.30
N CYS A 448 14.64 -2.67 21.35
CA CYS A 448 15.88 -2.61 22.14
C CYS A 448 15.59 -3.20 23.52
N VAL A 449 15.86 -4.50 23.68
CA VAL A 449 16.25 -5.07 24.97
C VAL A 449 17.25 -6.17 24.66
N ASP A 450 18.54 -5.86 24.81
CA ASP A 450 19.53 -6.84 25.27
C ASP A 450 20.50 -6.07 26.17
N THR A 451 20.31 -6.27 27.47
CA THR A 451 21.30 -5.94 28.50
C THR A 451 22.29 -7.09 28.56
N GLU A 452 23.55 -6.86 28.22
CA GLU A 452 24.63 -7.70 28.72
C GLU A 452 25.63 -6.86 29.51
N ASN A 453 25.60 -7.13 30.82
CA ASN A 453 26.74 -6.98 31.69
C ASN A 453 27.88 -7.85 31.15
N ALA A 454 29.01 -7.24 30.79
CA ALA A 454 30.30 -7.90 30.95
C ALA A 454 31.35 -6.83 31.28
N SER A 455 31.88 -6.98 32.49
CA SER A 455 32.96 -6.23 33.10
C SER A 455 34.26 -6.29 32.30
N SER A 456 34.93 -5.14 32.25
CA SER A 456 36.38 -4.93 32.34
C SER A 456 37.31 -6.15 32.34
N GLY A 457 38.32 -6.10 31.47
CA GLY A 457 39.64 -6.66 31.78
C GLY A 457 40.48 -7.04 30.57
N TYR A 458 41.65 -6.40 30.46
CA TYR A 458 42.86 -6.81 29.72
C TYR A 458 42.80 -6.71 28.19
N ASP A 459 43.88 -6.43 27.48
CA ASP A 459 45.09 -5.63 27.67
C ASP A 459 45.69 -5.56 26.24
N SER A 460 46.47 -4.53 25.98
CA SER A 460 47.27 -4.36 24.76
C SER A 460 48.10 -5.58 24.38
N GLU A 461 48.26 -5.86 23.07
CA GLU A 461 49.58 -5.98 22.45
C GLU A 461 49.54 -6.09 20.92
N GLU A 462 50.58 -5.50 20.32
CA GLU A 462 50.88 -5.36 18.91
C GLU A 462 51.20 -6.70 18.22
N THR A 463 50.99 -6.79 16.90
CA THR A 463 52.06 -7.03 15.90
C THR A 463 51.48 -7.32 14.49
N THR A 464 51.84 -6.44 13.55
CA THR A 464 52.02 -6.75 12.10
C THR A 464 53.29 -7.60 11.91
N PRO A 465 53.51 -8.38 10.82
CA PRO A 465 53.58 -7.84 9.44
C PRO A 465 53.37 -8.78 8.21
N THR A 466 53.24 -8.12 7.04
CA THR A 466 53.73 -8.46 5.66
C THR A 466 53.27 -9.77 4.98
N ALA A 467 52.61 -9.80 3.80
CA ALA A 467 52.89 -9.29 2.44
C ALA A 467 53.88 -10.13 1.59
N SER A 468 53.37 -10.79 0.53
CA SER A 468 53.96 -11.04 -0.82
C SER A 468 53.13 -12.12 -1.56
N VAL A 469 52.43 -11.86 -2.69
CA VAL A 469 52.85 -11.64 -4.10
C VAL A 469 53.20 -12.93 -4.88
N GLY A 470 52.60 -13.07 -6.08
CA GLY A 470 52.99 -13.92 -7.23
C GLY A 470 51.96 -14.99 -7.58
N ASP A 471 51.13 -14.84 -8.62
CA ASP A 471 51.36 -15.19 -10.06
C ASP A 471 51.38 -16.73 -10.26
N GLU A 472 50.72 -17.40 -11.21
CA GLU A 472 50.43 -17.10 -12.61
C GLU A 472 49.41 -18.11 -13.24
N LEU A 473 48.68 -17.58 -14.21
CA LEU A 473 47.88 -18.08 -15.35
C LEU A 473 48.01 -19.53 -15.93
N ASN A 474 46.82 -20.15 -16.14
CA ASN A 474 46.27 -20.80 -17.39
C ASN A 474 46.82 -22.15 -17.94
N PRO A 475 46.21 -22.82 -18.95
CA PRO A 475 44.80 -23.14 -19.30
C PRO A 475 44.54 -24.63 -19.70
N ASP A 476 43.28 -24.90 -20.08
CA ASP A 476 42.79 -25.89 -21.09
C ASP A 476 42.74 -27.40 -20.77
N ALA A 477 41.53 -27.98 -20.83
CA ALA A 477 41.09 -28.83 -21.95
C ALA A 477 39.71 -29.48 -21.69
N SER A 478 38.97 -29.60 -22.78
CA SER A 478 37.62 -30.11 -23.02
C SER A 478 37.46 -31.65 -22.94
N GLU A 479 36.23 -32.11 -22.67
CA GLU A 479 35.42 -33.07 -23.47
C GLU A 479 34.50 -34.02 -22.66
N GLU A 480 33.22 -33.96 -23.03
CA GLU A 480 32.19 -35.01 -23.24
C GLU A 480 31.70 -36.00 -22.16
N ILE A 481 30.38 -36.21 -22.22
CA ILE A 481 29.49 -37.11 -21.46
C ILE A 481 29.37 -38.46 -22.19
N PRO A 482 29.05 -39.60 -21.53
CA PRO A 482 27.70 -40.15 -21.74
C PRO A 482 27.06 -40.85 -20.51
N ALA A 483 25.78 -41.20 -20.67
CA ALA A 483 24.80 -41.53 -19.62
C ALA A 483 24.63 -43.02 -19.23
N ALA A 484 24.03 -43.20 -18.03
CA ALA A 484 22.96 -44.14 -17.65
C ALA A 484 23.24 -45.54 -16.98
N LYS A 485 22.48 -45.75 -15.86
CA LYS A 485 21.83 -46.98 -15.29
C LYS A 485 22.32 -47.59 -13.94
N ASP A 486 21.46 -47.40 -12.93
CA ASP A 486 20.90 -48.28 -11.86
C ASP A 486 21.70 -49.31 -11.00
N VAL A 487 21.76 -49.01 -9.68
CA VAL A 487 21.39 -49.80 -8.44
C VAL A 487 22.27 -51.03 -8.02
N PRO A 488 22.45 -51.47 -6.72
CA PRO A 488 22.02 -51.00 -5.36
C PRO A 488 23.10 -50.95 -4.22
N LYS A 489 22.72 -50.29 -3.09
CA LYS A 489 23.14 -50.47 -1.65
C LYS A 489 24.65 -50.33 -1.32
N THR A 490 25.08 -49.54 -0.33
CA THR A 490 24.93 -49.77 1.13
C THR A 490 25.47 -48.56 1.90
N GLU A 491 24.95 -48.34 3.11
CA GLU A 491 25.26 -47.28 4.07
C GLU A 491 26.74 -47.14 4.45
N LEU A 492 27.20 -45.89 4.61
CA LEU A 492 28.23 -45.52 5.59
C LEU A 492 28.04 -44.06 6.03
N GLU A 493 27.68 -43.94 7.29
CA GLU A 493 27.51 -42.71 8.06
C GLU A 493 28.83 -41.91 8.09
N THR A 494 28.77 -40.62 7.77
CA THR A 494 29.67 -39.63 8.37
C THR A 494 28.88 -38.39 8.75
N ASP A 495 28.82 -38.19 10.05
CA ASP A 495 28.19 -37.12 10.79
C ASP A 495 28.94 -35.81 10.54
N THR A 496 28.27 -34.80 9.98
CA THR A 496 28.71 -33.39 10.04
C THR A 496 27.48 -32.49 9.94
N THR A 497 26.76 -32.41 11.05
CA THR A 497 25.69 -31.42 11.26
C THR A 497 26.29 -30.02 11.45
N VAL A 498 26.48 -29.28 10.34
CA VAL A 498 26.59 -27.82 10.41
C VAL A 498 25.16 -27.27 10.49
N THR A 499 24.77 -26.89 11.71
CA THR A 499 23.49 -26.24 11.98
C THR A 499 23.52 -24.80 11.48
N VAL A 500 23.04 -24.56 10.26
CA VAL A 500 22.67 -23.23 9.81
C VAL A 500 21.41 -22.80 10.56
N ARG A 501 21.57 -21.94 11.56
CA ARG A 501 20.45 -21.28 12.24
C ARG A 501 19.74 -20.36 11.25
N LYS A 502 18.54 -20.77 10.80
CA LYS A 502 17.58 -19.88 10.11
C LYS A 502 17.30 -18.65 11.00
N PRO A 503 17.30 -17.42 10.47
CA PRO A 503 16.90 -16.26 11.24
C PRO A 503 15.40 -16.37 11.56
N SER A 504 15.07 -16.37 12.85
CA SER A 504 13.68 -16.40 13.32
C SER A 504 13.01 -15.07 12.96
N ASN A 505 12.03 -15.12 12.05
CA ASN A 505 11.25 -13.97 11.63
C ASN A 505 10.24 -13.59 12.75
N LYS A 506 10.68 -12.80 13.74
CA LYS A 506 9.79 -12.23 14.76
C LYS A 506 9.10 -10.99 14.17
N GLN A 507 7.88 -11.14 13.68
CA GLN A 507 6.99 -10.01 13.37
C GLN A 507 6.82 -9.12 14.63
N ARG A 508 7.25 -7.86 14.53
CA ARG A 508 7.14 -6.83 15.57
C ARG A 508 5.67 -6.39 15.73
N LYS A 509 5.19 -6.24 16.97
CA LYS A 509 3.82 -5.83 17.34
C LYS A 509 3.71 -4.31 17.50
N LYS A 510 2.62 -3.70 17.02
CA LYS A 510 2.18 -2.32 17.35
C LYS A 510 2.29 -2.00 18.85
N LEU A 511 2.89 -0.86 19.18
CA LEU A 511 3.01 -0.35 20.56
C LEU A 511 1.69 0.34 20.98
N ARG A 512 1.23 0.08 22.20
CA ARG A 512 0.04 0.76 22.78
C ARG A 512 0.42 2.15 23.31
N ASP A 513 -0.52 3.10 23.35
CA ASP A 513 -0.32 4.45 23.95
C ASP A 513 0.34 4.42 25.34
N SER A 514 0.03 3.42 26.17
CA SER A 514 0.66 3.26 27.49
C SER A 514 2.15 2.90 27.42
N GLN A 515 2.59 2.23 26.34
CA GLN A 515 4.01 1.93 26.08
C GLN A 515 4.73 3.15 25.51
N ILE A 516 4.08 3.91 24.61
CA ILE A 516 4.63 5.16 24.06
C ILE A 516 4.84 6.18 25.19
N MET A 517 3.85 6.38 26.07
CA MET A 517 3.99 7.28 27.23
C MET A 517 5.05 6.78 28.21
N SER A 518 5.22 5.45 28.35
CA SER A 518 6.31 4.90 29.15
C SER A 518 7.69 5.10 28.51
N MET A 519 7.79 5.11 27.18
CA MET A 519 9.03 5.41 26.46
C MET A 519 9.37 6.89 26.53
N LEU A 520 8.39 7.77 26.27
CA LEU A 520 8.53 9.22 26.49
C LEU A 520 8.95 9.51 27.93
N GLY A 521 8.34 8.86 28.93
CA GLY A 521 8.74 9.01 30.33
C GLY A 521 10.20 8.63 30.65
N LYS A 522 10.86 7.81 29.82
CA LYS A 522 12.30 7.48 29.95
C LYS A 522 13.21 8.47 29.25
N VAL A 523 12.71 9.14 28.22
CA VAL A 523 13.48 10.07 27.37
C VAL A 523 13.42 11.49 27.93
N VAL A 524 12.29 11.85 28.54
CA VAL A 524 11.95 13.16 29.08
C VAL A 524 12.56 13.37 30.46
N ASN A 525 13.10 14.56 30.70
CA ASN A 525 13.56 15.00 32.01
C ASN A 525 12.37 15.37 32.91
N GLN A 526 11.98 14.45 33.79
CA GLN A 526 10.85 14.62 34.72
C GLN A 526 11.22 15.40 36.01
N SER A 527 12.49 15.76 36.18
CA SER A 527 13.00 16.30 37.46
C SER A 527 12.78 17.80 37.65
N VAL A 528 12.38 18.52 36.59
CA VAL A 528 12.27 19.99 36.59
C VAL A 528 11.02 20.44 35.81
N ASP A 529 10.28 21.39 36.37
CA ASP A 529 9.21 22.10 35.66
C ASP A 529 9.83 23.04 34.61
N ALA A 530 9.62 22.74 33.32
CA ALA A 530 10.17 23.55 32.23
C ALA A 530 9.65 25.00 32.25
N GLY A 531 8.45 25.27 32.79
CA GLY A 531 7.95 26.63 33.00
C GLY A 531 8.76 27.42 34.04
N ALA A 532 9.39 26.70 34.98
CA ALA A 532 10.31 27.27 35.95
C ALA A 532 11.70 27.53 35.36
N GLU A 533 12.15 26.76 34.37
CA GLU A 533 13.51 26.83 33.80
C GLU A 533 13.65 27.76 32.58
N TYR A 534 12.62 27.84 31.73
CA TYR A 534 12.67 28.61 30.48
C TYR A 534 11.71 29.80 30.49
N LYS A 535 12.13 30.92 29.92
CA LYS A 535 11.29 32.10 29.68
C LYS A 535 11.02 32.21 28.18
N ILE A 536 9.77 32.02 27.76
CA ILE A 536 9.35 32.15 26.35
C ILE A 536 9.23 33.63 25.97
N PHE A 537 9.72 34.00 24.78
CA PHE A 537 9.69 35.38 24.27
C PHE A 537 8.79 35.54 23.06
N GLN A 538 8.97 34.69 22.04
CA GLN A 538 8.38 34.89 20.72
C GLN A 538 8.13 33.56 20.03
N LYS A 539 7.01 33.46 19.30
CA LYS A 539 6.77 32.36 18.36
C LYS A 539 7.61 32.56 17.11
N LEU A 540 8.43 31.56 16.76
CA LEU A 540 9.31 31.58 15.58
C LEU A 540 8.61 30.98 14.35
N GLY A 541 7.81 29.93 14.54
CA GLY A 541 7.11 29.26 13.45
C GLY A 541 6.09 28.23 13.95
N ALA A 542 5.30 27.69 13.03
CA ALA A 542 4.44 26.54 13.27
C ALA A 542 4.47 25.62 12.05
N GLY A 543 4.60 24.32 12.29
CA GLY A 543 4.56 23.27 11.28
C GLY A 543 3.63 22.14 11.68
N ALA A 544 3.59 21.07 10.86
CA ALA A 544 2.71 19.92 11.07
C ALA A 544 2.90 19.24 12.44
N SER A 545 4.15 19.17 12.93
CA SER A 545 4.48 18.54 14.21
C SER A 545 4.25 19.44 15.43
N GLY A 546 4.10 20.76 15.29
CA GLY A 546 3.95 21.66 16.43
C GLY A 546 4.43 23.10 16.22
N THR A 547 4.45 23.88 17.31
CA THR A 547 4.87 25.28 17.31
C THR A 547 6.29 25.43 17.84
N VAL A 548 7.12 26.21 17.15
CA VAL A 548 8.49 26.52 17.59
C VAL A 548 8.52 27.91 18.20
N VAL A 549 9.07 28.04 19.40
CA VAL A 549 9.20 29.31 20.13
C VAL A 549 10.65 29.59 20.51
N LYS A 550 11.01 30.87 20.56
CA LYS A 550 12.27 31.38 21.11
C LYS A 550 12.12 31.52 22.61
N ALA A 551 13.04 30.94 23.37
CA ALA A 551 13.09 31.04 24.82
C ALA A 551 14.51 31.38 25.32
N LYS A 552 14.60 31.84 26.57
CA LYS A 552 15.87 32.03 27.29
C LYS A 552 15.89 31.08 28.47
N GLN A 553 16.94 30.30 28.62
CA GLN A 553 17.15 29.47 29.80
C GLN A 553 17.54 30.37 30.98
N LYS A 554 16.86 30.23 32.13
CA LYS A 554 17.02 31.15 33.26
C LYS A 554 18.33 30.96 34.03
N THR A 555 18.97 29.81 33.91
CA THR A 555 20.18 29.43 34.68
C THR A 555 21.46 30.05 34.11
N ASN A 556 21.65 29.97 32.79
CA ASN A 556 22.85 30.44 32.08
C ASN A 556 22.57 31.64 31.16
N GLU A 557 21.33 32.09 31.07
CA GLU A 557 20.89 33.18 30.19
C GLU A 557 21.03 32.90 28.67
N GLU A 558 21.23 31.65 28.26
CA GLU A 558 21.36 31.29 26.85
C GLU A 558 20.01 31.25 26.12
N MET A 559 20.03 31.64 24.84
CA MET A 559 18.85 31.56 23.98
C MET A 559 18.72 30.16 23.39
N VAL A 560 17.51 29.62 23.44
CA VAL A 560 17.16 28.29 22.95
C VAL A 560 15.91 28.33 22.08
N ALA A 561 15.74 27.33 21.21
CA ALA A 561 14.50 27.07 20.51
C ALA A 561 13.75 25.93 21.20
N ILE A 562 12.45 26.09 21.38
CA ILE A 562 11.58 25.07 21.99
C ILE A 562 10.51 24.68 20.98
N LYS A 563 10.51 23.42 20.53
CA LYS A 563 9.46 22.82 19.72
C LYS A 563 8.41 22.22 20.65
N GLN A 564 7.22 22.84 20.68
CA GLN A 564 6.08 22.46 21.50
C GLN A 564 5.12 21.62 20.67
N MET A 565 4.91 20.37 21.07
CA MET A 565 4.13 19.38 20.33
C MET A 565 3.03 18.84 21.22
N HIS A 566 1.77 19.10 20.84
CA HIS A 566 0.62 18.64 21.60
C HIS A 566 0.38 17.15 21.35
N LEU A 567 0.79 16.29 22.29
CA LEU A 567 0.82 14.84 22.07
C LEU A 567 -0.56 14.27 21.69
N ALA A 568 -1.65 14.84 22.21
CA ALA A 568 -2.99 14.35 21.92
C ALA A 568 -3.47 14.66 20.49
N SER A 569 -2.95 15.71 19.84
CA SER A 569 -3.26 16.01 18.44
C SER A 569 -2.29 15.38 17.45
N GLN A 570 -1.29 14.65 17.91
CA GLN A 570 -0.32 14.01 17.04
C GLN A 570 -0.83 12.63 16.60
N PRO A 571 -1.07 12.40 15.29
CA PRO A 571 -1.62 11.13 14.81
C PRO A 571 -0.65 9.97 15.00
N LYS A 572 0.67 10.23 15.07
CA LYS A 572 1.75 9.24 15.25
C LYS A 572 2.74 9.66 16.34
N LYS A 573 2.39 9.45 17.61
CA LYS A 573 3.19 9.85 18.79
C LYS A 573 4.59 9.20 18.84
N GLU A 574 4.79 8.09 18.13
CA GLU A 574 6.05 7.37 17.99
C GLU A 574 7.08 8.05 17.07
N LEU A 575 6.65 8.86 16.09
CA LEU A 575 7.59 9.64 15.25
C LEU A 575 8.34 10.69 16.08
N ILE A 576 7.67 11.22 17.10
CA ILE A 576 8.23 12.17 18.05
C ILE A 576 9.36 11.52 18.86
N ILE A 577 9.21 10.25 19.24
CA ILE A 577 10.27 9.49 19.92
C ILE A 577 11.48 9.35 19.00
N THR A 578 11.25 9.05 17.71
CA THR A 578 12.32 8.92 16.72
C THR A 578 13.11 10.22 16.56
N GLU A 579 12.40 11.36 16.43
CA GLU A 579 13.02 12.69 16.35
C GLU A 579 13.96 12.93 17.55
N ILE A 580 13.48 12.67 18.77
CA ILE A 580 14.28 12.89 19.99
C ILE A 580 15.42 11.89 20.10
N GLU A 581 15.21 10.62 19.80
CA GLU A 581 16.26 9.60 19.89
C GLU A 581 17.40 9.85 18.91
N VAL A 582 17.10 10.24 17.66
CA VAL A 582 18.11 10.58 16.66
C VAL A 582 18.92 11.78 17.14
N MET A 583 18.26 12.87 17.54
CA MET A 583 18.97 14.08 17.95
C MET A 583 19.73 13.90 19.28
N LYS A 584 19.21 13.11 20.23
CA LYS A 584 19.87 12.83 21.51
C LYS A 584 21.09 11.91 21.35
N LYS A 585 21.01 10.94 20.42
CA LYS A 585 22.07 9.94 20.21
C LYS A 585 23.21 10.48 19.37
N PHE A 586 22.94 11.41 18.45
CA PHE A 586 23.90 11.83 17.45
C PHE A 586 24.17 13.34 17.50
N HIS A 587 25.44 13.69 17.68
CA HIS A 587 25.92 15.06 17.64
C HIS A 587 26.79 15.23 16.39
N HIS A 588 26.49 16.23 15.57
CA HIS A 588 27.23 16.53 14.34
C HIS A 588 27.22 18.05 14.09
N PRO A 589 28.33 18.67 13.65
CA PRO A 589 28.40 20.13 13.47
C PRO A 589 27.35 20.71 12.50
N ASN A 590 26.86 19.90 11.57
CA ASN A 590 25.83 20.27 10.59
C ASN A 590 24.43 19.71 10.90
N ILE A 591 24.17 19.26 12.13
CA ILE A 591 22.85 18.85 12.62
C ILE A 591 22.52 19.71 13.85
N VAL A 592 21.28 20.21 13.94
CA VAL A 592 20.84 21.02 15.09
C VAL A 592 20.99 20.23 16.39
N ASN A 593 21.70 20.83 17.34
CA ASN A 593 22.02 20.24 18.62
C ASN A 593 20.79 20.13 19.53
N PHE A 594 20.54 18.93 20.03
CA PHE A 594 19.57 18.67 21.09
C PHE A 594 20.14 19.09 22.45
N ILE A 595 19.31 19.74 23.27
CA ILE A 595 19.69 20.17 24.62
C ILE A 595 18.94 19.33 25.67
N ASP A 596 17.61 19.38 25.68
CA ASP A 596 16.78 18.64 26.63
C ASP A 596 15.35 18.40 26.08
N CYS A 597 14.56 17.59 26.79
CA CYS A 597 13.16 17.35 26.49
C CYS A 597 12.32 17.26 27.76
N HIS A 598 11.20 18.00 27.82
CA HIS A 598 10.28 18.05 28.96
C HIS A 598 8.84 17.73 28.55
N LEU A 599 8.04 17.18 29.46
CA LEU A 599 6.61 16.98 29.30
C LEU A 599 5.87 18.00 30.17
N VAL A 600 5.17 18.95 29.56
CA VAL A 600 4.54 20.10 30.22
C VAL A 600 3.05 20.12 29.89
N SER A 601 2.18 19.91 30.88
CA SER A 601 0.72 19.95 30.68
C SER A 601 0.22 19.11 29.49
N GLU A 602 0.76 17.90 29.33
CA GLU A 602 0.47 16.97 28.22
C GLU A 602 1.07 17.34 26.84
N ASP A 603 1.82 18.45 26.76
CA ASP A 603 2.64 18.82 25.60
C ASP A 603 4.09 18.36 25.76
N LEU A 604 4.69 17.89 24.67
CA LEU A 604 6.11 17.60 24.65
C LEU A 604 6.89 18.82 24.17
N TRP A 605 7.88 19.23 24.95
CA TRP A 605 8.80 20.32 24.65
C TRP A 605 10.16 19.74 24.32
N VAL A 606 10.66 19.98 23.11
CA VAL A 606 12.01 19.61 22.68
C VAL A 606 12.85 20.88 22.60
N ILE A 607 13.91 20.94 23.39
CA ILE A 607 14.77 22.11 23.57
C ILE A 607 16.02 21.87 22.73
N MET A 608 16.32 22.81 21.85
CA MET A 608 17.41 22.72 20.89
C MET A 608 18.16 24.06 20.81
N GLU A 609 19.37 24.02 20.24
CA GLU A 609 20.13 25.25 20.01
C GLU A 609 19.34 26.25 19.15
N PHE A 610 19.45 27.54 19.46
CA PHE A 610 18.82 28.59 18.69
C PHE A 610 19.77 29.14 17.63
N LEU A 611 19.41 28.98 16.36
CA LEU A 611 20.14 29.54 15.22
C LEU A 611 19.50 30.86 14.78
N GLU A 612 20.20 31.96 15.05
CA GLU A 612 19.64 33.31 14.88
C GLU A 612 19.42 33.71 13.42
N GLY A 613 20.08 33.07 12.47
CA GLY A 613 19.91 33.34 11.04
C GLY A 613 18.59 32.84 10.46
N GLY A 614 17.86 31.97 11.17
CA GLY A 614 16.57 31.47 10.70
C GLY A 614 16.68 30.37 9.64
N ALA A 615 15.59 30.11 8.93
CA ALA A 615 15.53 29.09 7.88
C ALA A 615 16.17 29.59 6.58
N LEU A 616 16.75 28.67 5.81
CA LEU A 616 17.33 28.97 4.49
C LEU A 616 16.27 29.51 3.52
N THR A 617 15.00 29.12 3.66
CA THR A 617 13.88 29.63 2.85
C THR A 617 13.85 31.15 2.81
N ASP A 618 14.05 31.82 3.95
CA ASP A 618 14.04 33.28 4.04
C ASP A 618 15.14 33.90 3.15
N VAL A 619 16.31 33.26 3.06
CA VAL A 619 17.42 33.73 2.24
C VAL A 619 17.16 33.47 0.76
N VAL A 620 16.61 32.31 0.43
CA VAL A 620 16.36 31.87 -0.93
C VAL A 620 15.24 32.68 -1.60
N THR A 621 14.19 33.06 -0.86
CA THR A 621 13.08 33.85 -1.42
C THR A 621 13.41 35.34 -1.56
N GLU A 622 14.26 35.87 -0.68
CA GLU A 622 14.50 37.33 -0.60
C GLU A 622 15.84 37.77 -1.23
N THR A 623 16.75 36.84 -1.51
CA THR A 623 18.09 37.16 -2.01
C THR A 623 18.54 36.22 -3.11
N LEU A 624 19.58 36.61 -3.85
CA LEU A 624 20.22 35.75 -4.84
C LEU A 624 21.54 35.22 -4.28
N MET A 625 21.69 33.90 -4.31
CA MET A 625 22.93 33.23 -3.94
C MET A 625 23.79 33.00 -5.18
N ASN A 626 25.10 33.21 -5.07
CA ASN A 626 26.03 32.79 -6.13
C ASN A 626 26.37 31.30 -5.99
N GLU A 627 26.88 30.69 -7.06
CA GLU A 627 27.19 29.26 -7.08
C GLU A 627 28.14 28.81 -5.97
N GLY A 628 29.09 29.67 -5.57
CA GLY A 628 30.02 29.37 -4.48
C GLY A 628 29.34 29.29 -3.11
N GLN A 629 28.36 30.17 -2.86
CA GLN A 629 27.53 30.14 -1.64
C GLN A 629 26.58 28.93 -1.66
N ILE A 630 25.95 28.64 -2.80
CA ILE A 630 25.09 27.47 -3.00
C ILE A 630 25.88 26.20 -2.71
N ALA A 631 27.05 26.05 -3.33
CA ALA A 631 27.94 24.93 -3.10
C ALA A 631 28.37 24.81 -1.62
N ALA A 632 28.61 25.94 -0.93
CA ALA A 632 28.97 25.95 0.48
C ALA A 632 27.83 25.38 1.35
N VAL A 633 26.59 25.83 1.16
CA VAL A 633 25.41 25.31 1.87
C VAL A 633 25.20 23.83 1.56
N THR A 634 25.20 23.46 0.27
CA THR A 634 25.06 22.07 -0.18
C THR A 634 26.09 21.16 0.47
N ARG A 635 27.36 21.58 0.54
CA ARG A 635 28.43 20.80 1.17
C ARG A 635 28.15 20.51 2.64
N GLU A 636 27.72 21.50 3.40
CA GLU A 636 27.42 21.33 4.82
C GLU A 636 26.21 20.40 5.04
N CYS A 637 25.17 20.51 4.22
CA CYS A 637 24.04 19.59 4.25
C CYS A 637 24.44 18.16 3.83
N LEU A 638 25.31 18.01 2.82
CA LEU A 638 25.81 16.71 2.39
C LEU A 638 26.67 16.02 3.46
N LYS A 639 27.45 16.76 4.26
CA LYS A 639 28.18 16.20 5.41
C LYS A 639 27.21 15.61 6.44
N ALA A 640 26.14 16.33 6.76
CA ALA A 640 25.09 15.83 7.64
C ALA A 640 24.41 14.58 7.06
N LEU A 641 24.04 14.60 5.78
CA LEU A 641 23.42 13.44 5.11
C LEU A 641 24.36 12.23 5.05
N GLN A 642 25.64 12.42 4.73
CA GLN A 642 26.64 11.36 4.75
C GLN A 642 26.74 10.71 6.14
N PHE A 643 26.76 11.52 7.19
CA PHE A 643 26.79 11.04 8.57
C PHE A 643 25.56 10.18 8.92
N LEU A 644 24.36 10.59 8.48
CA LEU A 644 23.11 9.85 8.69
C LEU A 644 23.06 8.57 7.85
N HIS A 645 23.39 8.66 6.55
CA HIS A 645 23.35 7.55 5.60
C HIS A 645 24.33 6.45 5.98
N ALA A 646 25.51 6.79 6.50
CA ALA A 646 26.49 5.82 7.02
C ALA A 646 25.96 5.00 8.22
N ARG A 647 24.89 5.47 8.87
CA ARG A 647 24.18 4.80 9.98
C ARG A 647 22.84 4.24 9.55
N ASN A 648 22.62 4.14 8.24
CA ASN A 648 21.38 3.72 7.61
C ASN A 648 20.18 4.60 7.99
N ILE A 649 20.37 5.89 8.30
CA ILE A 649 19.26 6.81 8.60
C ILE A 649 18.95 7.64 7.35
N ILE A 650 17.70 7.63 6.89
CA ILE A 650 17.18 8.47 5.81
C ILE A 650 16.43 9.66 6.42
N HIS A 651 16.65 10.87 5.92
CA HIS A 651 15.99 12.09 6.40
C HIS A 651 14.53 12.20 5.93
N ARG A 652 14.28 11.98 4.63
CA ARG A 652 12.97 11.97 3.94
C ARG A 652 12.24 13.31 3.78
N ASP A 653 12.70 14.39 4.41
CA ASP A 653 12.13 15.75 4.21
C ASP A 653 13.21 16.83 4.06
N ILE A 654 14.11 16.66 3.07
CA ILE A 654 15.14 17.67 2.76
C ILE A 654 14.55 18.78 1.90
N LYS A 655 14.60 20.01 2.40
CA LYS A 655 14.11 21.26 1.76
C LYS A 655 14.69 22.47 2.51
N SER A 656 14.60 23.66 1.93
CA SER A 656 15.14 24.90 2.54
C SER A 656 14.56 25.22 3.92
N ASP A 657 13.29 24.88 4.18
CA ASP A 657 12.65 25.09 5.49
C ASP A 657 13.33 24.33 6.64
N ASN A 658 13.95 23.19 6.31
CA ASN A 658 14.61 22.29 7.26
C ASN A 658 16.13 22.50 7.31
N VAL A 659 16.63 23.61 6.76
CA VAL A 659 18.02 24.06 6.88
C VAL A 659 18.05 25.36 7.66
N LEU A 660 18.72 25.37 8.82
CA LEU A 660 18.85 26.55 9.68
C LEU A 660 20.24 27.17 9.57
N LEU A 661 20.29 28.49 9.70
CA LEU A 661 21.49 29.31 9.51
C LEU A 661 21.91 30.02 10.81
N GLY A 662 23.21 30.03 11.11
CA GLY A 662 23.81 30.82 12.19
C GLY A 662 24.38 32.15 11.70
N MET A 663 24.51 33.13 12.60
CA MET A 663 25.08 34.46 12.26
C MET A 663 26.60 34.43 12.03
N GLN A 664 27.24 33.29 12.30
CA GLN A 664 28.63 33.00 12.00
C GLN A 664 28.80 32.26 10.65
N GLY A 665 27.70 32.04 9.91
CA GLY A 665 27.68 31.27 8.66
C GLY A 665 27.41 29.77 8.85
N GLU A 666 27.07 29.32 10.06
CA GLU A 666 26.76 27.92 10.32
C GLU A 666 25.55 27.45 9.51
N VAL A 667 25.58 26.22 9.02
CA VAL A 667 24.50 25.58 8.25
C VAL A 667 24.21 24.23 8.91
N LYS A 668 22.98 24.06 9.41
CA LYS A 668 22.57 22.85 10.14
C LYS A 668 21.21 22.32 9.68
N LEU A 669 21.10 21.01 9.52
CA LEU A 669 19.85 20.31 9.24
C LEU A 669 19.00 20.17 10.51
N THR A 670 17.69 20.29 10.36
CA THR A 670 16.69 20.11 11.42
C THR A 670 15.50 19.28 10.94
N ASP A 671 14.54 19.04 11.85
CA ASP A 671 13.25 18.36 11.62
C ASP A 671 13.35 16.89 11.20
N PHE A 672 13.85 16.06 12.13
CA PHE A 672 14.00 14.62 11.96
C PHE A 672 12.69 13.83 12.15
N GLY A 673 11.54 14.49 12.17
CA GLY A 673 10.22 13.88 12.41
C GLY A 673 9.81 12.85 11.34
N PHE A 674 10.40 12.93 10.15
CA PHE A 674 10.22 11.94 9.08
C PHE A 674 11.40 10.98 8.95
N CYS A 675 12.37 10.91 9.86
CA CYS A 675 13.51 10.01 9.70
C CYS A 675 13.14 8.52 9.75
N ALA A 676 13.93 7.68 9.09
CA ALA A 676 13.80 6.22 9.17
C ALA A 676 15.16 5.52 9.14
N GLN A 677 15.36 4.51 10.00
CA GLN A 677 16.54 3.63 9.97
C GLN A 677 16.33 2.42 9.03
N LEU A 678 17.25 2.11 8.12
CA LEU A 678 17.22 0.89 7.32
C LEU A 678 17.86 -0.27 8.11
N SER A 679 17.23 -1.44 8.07
CA SER A 679 17.90 -2.71 8.35
C SER A 679 18.91 -2.97 7.22
N SER A 680 19.99 -3.71 7.46
CA SER A 680 21.13 -3.85 6.52
C SER A 680 20.77 -4.28 5.09
N ASP A 681 19.57 -4.86 4.86
CA ASP A 681 19.08 -5.31 3.55
C ASP A 681 17.64 -4.82 3.18
N GLU A 682 17.04 -3.90 3.94
CA GLU A 682 15.64 -3.48 3.70
C GLU A 682 15.53 -2.16 2.92
N LYS A 683 14.77 -2.15 1.81
CA LYS A 683 14.29 -0.94 1.13
C LYS A 683 12.88 -0.54 1.61
N ARG A 684 12.58 0.76 1.63
CA ARG A 684 11.29 1.31 2.13
C ARG A 684 10.28 1.50 1.00
N LYS A 685 8.98 1.44 1.31
CA LYS A 685 7.87 1.71 0.36
C LYS A 685 6.92 2.83 0.84
N THR A 686 7.19 3.45 1.99
CA THR A 686 6.28 4.41 2.65
C THR A 686 6.32 5.79 1.98
N MET A 687 5.17 6.37 1.65
CA MET A 687 5.09 7.69 1.01
C MET A 687 5.10 8.79 2.07
N VAL A 688 6.21 9.50 2.24
CA VAL A 688 6.33 10.61 3.19
C VAL A 688 7.23 11.70 2.60
N GLY A 689 7.04 12.94 3.05
CA GLY A 689 7.83 14.12 2.65
C GLY A 689 6.97 15.23 2.04
N THR A 690 7.62 16.28 1.52
CA THR A 690 6.94 17.41 0.88
C THR A 690 6.89 17.23 -0.65
N PRO A 691 5.70 17.24 -1.31
CA PRO A 691 5.52 16.78 -2.70
C PRO A 691 6.55 17.28 -3.73
N TYR A 692 6.92 18.56 -3.68
CA TYR A 692 7.79 19.19 -4.69
C TYR A 692 9.26 18.75 -4.60
N TRP A 693 9.71 18.23 -3.46
CA TRP A 693 11.08 17.75 -3.24
C TRP A 693 11.22 16.23 -3.37
N MET A 694 10.13 15.53 -3.68
CA MET A 694 10.10 14.07 -3.71
C MET A 694 10.79 13.48 -4.95
N ALA A 695 11.48 12.36 -4.73
CA ALA A 695 12.05 11.56 -5.81
C ALA A 695 10.96 10.80 -6.58
N PRO A 696 11.12 10.55 -7.89
CA PRO A 696 10.12 9.88 -8.72
C PRO A 696 9.73 8.49 -8.19
N GLU A 697 10.70 7.74 -7.65
CA GLU A 697 10.45 6.43 -7.07
C GLU A 697 9.57 6.46 -5.81
N VAL A 698 9.57 7.57 -5.06
CA VAL A 698 8.68 7.76 -3.90
C VAL A 698 7.25 8.00 -4.36
N VAL A 699 7.06 8.88 -5.34
CA VAL A 699 5.74 9.16 -5.93
C VAL A 699 5.16 7.93 -6.62
N GLN A 700 6.00 7.13 -7.26
CA GLN A 700 5.62 5.88 -7.95
C GLN A 700 5.41 4.68 -7.00
N LYS A 701 5.55 4.86 -5.67
CA LYS A 701 5.48 3.78 -4.66
C LYS A 701 6.46 2.63 -4.87
N LYS A 702 7.60 2.89 -5.49
CA LYS A 702 8.67 1.91 -5.63
C LYS A 702 9.41 1.76 -4.30
N GLN A 703 10.16 0.66 -4.17
CA GLN A 703 11.11 0.53 -3.07
C GLN A 703 12.24 1.55 -3.21
N TYR A 704 12.53 2.28 -2.14
CA TYR A 704 13.55 3.33 -2.11
C TYR A 704 14.55 3.15 -0.96
N ASP A 705 15.71 3.76 -1.12
CA ASP A 705 16.83 3.79 -0.17
C ASP A 705 17.17 5.24 0.22
N ASN A 706 18.35 5.46 0.80
CA ASN A 706 18.81 6.78 1.23
C ASN A 706 19.07 7.78 0.08
N LYS A 707 19.10 7.35 -1.19
CA LYS A 707 19.34 8.23 -2.34
C LYS A 707 18.15 9.15 -2.66
N ILE A 708 17.01 8.99 -2.00
CA ILE A 708 15.92 9.97 -2.10
C ILE A 708 16.31 11.32 -1.50
N ASP A 709 17.12 11.34 -0.43
CA ASP A 709 17.62 12.59 0.16
C ASP A 709 18.56 13.33 -0.82
N VAL A 710 19.27 12.58 -1.67
CA VAL A 710 20.14 13.14 -2.71
C VAL A 710 19.33 13.81 -3.82
N TRP A 711 18.19 13.23 -4.20
CA TRP A 711 17.26 13.88 -5.12
C TRP A 711 16.73 15.18 -4.52
N SER A 712 16.22 15.13 -3.28
CA SER A 712 15.69 16.30 -2.59
C SER A 712 16.74 17.40 -2.40
N MET A 713 18.02 17.03 -2.20
CA MET A 713 19.15 17.97 -2.22
C MET A 713 19.30 18.66 -3.58
N GLY A 714 19.16 17.94 -4.69
CA GLY A 714 19.17 18.51 -6.04
C GLY A 714 18.03 19.49 -6.27
N ILE A 715 16.83 19.17 -5.77
CA ILE A 715 15.68 20.10 -5.81
C ILE A 715 15.93 21.36 -4.97
N MET A 716 16.48 21.22 -3.76
CA MET A 716 16.84 22.36 -2.91
C MET A 716 17.95 23.23 -3.54
N MET A 717 18.84 22.66 -4.35
CA MET A 717 19.80 23.45 -5.13
C MET A 717 19.13 24.27 -6.23
N ILE A 718 18.13 23.71 -6.92
CA ILE A 718 17.31 24.48 -7.87
C ILE A 718 16.57 25.58 -7.13
N GLU A 719 16.04 25.29 -5.95
CA GLU A 719 15.40 26.27 -5.08
C GLU A 719 16.35 27.45 -4.76
N MET A 720 17.60 27.18 -4.37
CA MET A 720 18.60 28.24 -4.13
C MET A 720 18.99 29.04 -5.39
N LEU A 721 18.80 28.48 -6.58
CA LEU A 721 19.08 29.16 -7.86
C LEU A 721 17.91 30.04 -8.31
N ASP A 722 16.69 29.51 -8.22
CA ASP A 722 15.50 30.07 -8.84
C ASP A 722 14.55 30.75 -7.83
N GLY A 723 14.78 30.57 -6.53
CA GLY A 723 13.96 31.09 -5.42
C GLY A 723 12.78 30.20 -5.04
N GLU A 724 12.45 29.20 -5.85
CA GLU A 724 11.36 28.25 -5.64
C GLU A 724 11.73 26.85 -6.21
N PRO A 725 11.21 25.75 -5.66
CA PRO A 725 11.39 24.43 -6.26
C PRO A 725 10.58 24.30 -7.57
N PRO A 726 10.91 23.34 -8.44
CA PRO A 726 10.15 23.06 -9.64
C PRO A 726 8.68 22.81 -9.34
N TYR A 727 7.81 23.36 -10.21
CA TYR A 727 6.36 23.16 -10.16
C TYR A 727 5.64 23.74 -8.93
N LEU A 728 6.27 24.61 -8.13
CA LEU A 728 5.61 25.21 -6.95
C LEU A 728 4.31 25.97 -7.30
N LYS A 729 4.25 26.55 -8.50
CA LYS A 729 3.07 27.27 -9.02
C LYS A 729 1.94 26.34 -9.48
N GLU A 730 2.23 25.05 -9.65
CA GLU A 730 1.25 24.05 -10.05
C GLU A 730 0.51 23.50 -8.83
N THR A 731 -0.67 22.92 -9.05
CA THR A 731 -1.38 22.22 -7.97
C THR A 731 -0.56 21.00 -7.50
N PRO A 732 -0.66 20.57 -6.23
CA PRO A 732 0.06 19.37 -5.75
C PRO A 732 -0.18 18.14 -6.62
N MET A 733 -1.41 17.97 -7.13
CA MET A 733 -1.76 16.90 -8.07
C MET A 733 -0.93 16.96 -9.36
N LYS A 734 -0.89 18.13 -9.99
CA LYS A 734 -0.14 18.32 -11.23
C LYS A 734 1.37 18.22 -11.01
N ALA A 735 1.90 18.74 -9.90
CA ALA A 735 3.31 18.59 -9.55
C ALA A 735 3.70 17.12 -9.38
N LEU A 736 2.92 16.32 -8.65
CA LEU A 736 3.16 14.88 -8.47
C LEU A 736 3.12 14.13 -9.80
N PHE A 737 2.15 14.45 -10.66
CA PHE A 737 2.07 13.89 -12.01
C PHE A 737 3.33 14.23 -12.83
N LEU A 738 3.75 15.50 -12.84
CA LEU A 738 4.93 15.95 -13.58
C LEU A 738 6.22 15.29 -13.08
N ILE A 739 6.36 15.11 -11.75
CA ILE A 739 7.50 14.40 -11.15
C ILE A 739 7.50 12.93 -11.58
N ALA A 740 6.35 12.25 -11.50
CA ALA A 740 6.22 10.85 -11.88
C ALA A 740 6.42 10.61 -13.38
N ASN A 741 5.99 11.55 -14.23
CA ASN A 741 6.03 11.42 -15.69
C ASN A 741 7.34 11.92 -16.32
N ASN A 742 7.79 13.13 -15.96
CA ASN A 742 8.93 13.77 -16.61
C ASN A 742 10.27 13.40 -15.94
N GLY A 743 10.23 12.91 -14.69
CA GLY A 743 11.42 12.63 -13.91
C GLY A 743 12.20 13.92 -13.60
N LYS A 744 13.38 14.07 -14.22
CA LYS A 744 14.29 15.19 -13.96
C LYS A 744 13.67 16.53 -14.39
N PRO A 745 13.55 17.53 -13.49
CA PRO A 745 12.98 18.84 -13.82
C PRO A 745 13.88 19.61 -14.80
N LYS A 746 13.25 20.46 -15.63
CA LYS A 746 13.97 21.38 -16.52
C LYS A 746 14.40 22.62 -15.73
N TYR A 747 15.65 23.04 -15.93
CA TYR A 747 16.23 24.27 -15.38
C TYR A 747 17.16 24.91 -16.41
N ASP A 748 17.45 26.20 -16.28
CA ASP A 748 18.23 26.96 -17.28
C ASP A 748 19.73 26.70 -17.16
N GLN A 749 20.19 25.62 -17.79
CA GLN A 749 21.60 25.20 -17.78
C GLN A 749 22.55 26.23 -18.39
N GLN A 750 22.07 27.14 -19.25
CA GLN A 750 22.95 28.10 -19.93
C GLN A 750 23.52 29.16 -18.99
N LYS A 751 22.88 29.37 -17.84
CA LYS A 751 23.31 30.33 -16.82
C LYS A 751 24.25 29.75 -15.77
N LEU A 752 24.50 28.44 -15.82
CA LEU A 752 25.17 27.69 -14.76
C LEU A 752 26.54 27.21 -15.21
N SER A 753 27.49 27.10 -14.28
CA SER A 753 28.79 26.52 -14.57
C SER A 753 28.68 25.02 -14.92
N PRO A 754 29.58 24.49 -15.76
CA PRO A 754 29.58 23.07 -16.12
C PRO A 754 29.65 22.13 -14.90
N ASP A 755 30.35 22.54 -13.84
CA ASP A 755 30.46 21.73 -12.63
C ASP A 755 29.16 21.68 -11.84
N LEU A 756 28.42 22.79 -11.80
CA LEU A 756 27.12 22.84 -11.13
C LEU A 756 26.06 22.05 -11.92
N VAL A 757 26.05 22.17 -13.25
CA VAL A 757 25.19 21.33 -14.10
C VAL A 757 25.49 19.85 -13.90
N LYS A 758 26.77 19.46 -13.93
CA LYS A 758 27.20 18.07 -13.66
C LYS A 758 26.76 17.58 -12.28
N PHE A 759 26.82 18.44 -11.26
CA PHE A 759 26.37 18.11 -9.91
C PHE A 759 24.85 17.89 -9.85
N LEU A 760 24.06 18.80 -10.43
CA LEU A 760 22.59 18.67 -10.51
C LEU A 760 22.19 17.41 -11.28
N ASP A 761 22.89 17.10 -12.37
CA ASP A 761 22.64 15.91 -13.18
C ASP A 761 22.88 14.61 -12.41
N ARG A 762 23.96 14.55 -11.62
CA ARG A 762 24.27 13.41 -10.74
C ARG A 762 23.31 13.28 -9.56
N SER A 763 22.75 14.39 -9.10
CA SER A 763 21.79 14.44 -7.97
C SER A 763 20.36 14.10 -8.41
N LEU A 764 19.95 14.55 -9.61
CA LEU A 764 18.62 14.40 -10.19
C LEU A 764 18.54 13.28 -11.24
N GLU A 765 19.40 12.27 -11.11
CA GLU A 765 19.30 11.05 -11.91
C GLU A 765 18.04 10.27 -11.52
N VAL A 766 17.21 9.94 -12.51
CA VAL A 766 15.89 9.34 -12.28
C VAL A 766 16.02 7.91 -11.80
N GLU A 767 16.99 7.16 -12.35
CA GLU A 767 17.25 5.81 -11.90
C GLU A 767 18.06 5.82 -10.59
N ALA A 768 17.43 5.45 -9.47
CA ALA A 768 18.05 5.51 -8.14
C ALA A 768 19.38 4.72 -8.06
N SER A 769 19.51 3.61 -8.78
CA SER A 769 20.76 2.82 -8.86
C SER A 769 21.94 3.66 -9.39
N LYS A 770 21.69 4.52 -10.39
CA LYS A 770 22.67 5.38 -11.06
C LYS A 770 22.88 6.73 -10.36
N ARG A 771 21.91 7.18 -9.56
CA ARG A 771 22.00 8.43 -8.79
C ARG A 771 23.20 8.39 -7.84
N ALA A 772 23.92 9.50 -7.73
CA ALA A 772 25.10 9.55 -6.87
C ALA A 772 24.74 9.37 -5.39
N SER A 773 25.65 8.78 -4.63
CA SER A 773 25.64 8.79 -3.17
C SER A 773 26.17 10.13 -2.63
N THR A 774 25.91 10.40 -1.34
CA THR A 774 26.42 11.59 -0.64
C THR A 774 27.95 11.67 -0.68
N SER A 775 28.64 10.53 -0.54
CA SER A 775 30.10 10.44 -0.64
C SER A 775 30.62 10.78 -2.04
N GLU A 776 29.95 10.32 -3.09
CA GLU A 776 30.33 10.65 -4.48
C GLU A 776 30.13 12.14 -4.77
N LEU A 777 29.02 12.73 -4.31
CA LEU A 777 28.76 14.16 -4.48
C LEU A 777 29.77 15.04 -3.73
N LEU A 778 30.15 14.65 -2.50
CA LEU A 778 31.18 15.36 -1.72
C LEU A 778 32.56 15.35 -2.39
N ALA A 779 32.85 14.36 -3.24
CA ALA A 779 34.10 14.22 -3.97
C ALA A 779 34.12 14.99 -5.31
N MET A 780 33.02 15.61 -5.73
CA MET A 780 32.94 16.33 -7.01
C MET A 780 33.67 17.68 -6.98
N ASP A 781 34.18 18.11 -8.14
CA ASP A 781 34.96 19.34 -8.29
C ASP A 781 34.24 20.60 -7.78
N LEU A 782 32.90 20.65 -7.89
CA LEU A 782 32.09 21.76 -7.34
C LEU A 782 32.35 22.00 -5.85
N MET A 783 32.57 20.95 -5.06
CA MET A 783 32.78 21.04 -3.60
C MET A 783 34.12 21.70 -3.23
N SER A 784 35.06 21.77 -4.18
CA SER A 784 36.31 22.51 -4.05
C SER A 784 36.16 24.02 -4.31
N LYS A 785 35.03 24.44 -4.89
CA LYS A 785 34.74 25.84 -5.30
C LYS A 785 33.84 26.59 -4.33
N CYS A 786 33.53 26.01 -3.17
CA CYS A 786 32.69 26.69 -2.17
C CYS A 786 33.35 27.96 -1.65
N THR A 787 32.56 29.02 -1.46
CA THR A 787 33.02 30.21 -0.75
C THR A 787 33.09 29.96 0.76
N ASP A 788 33.69 30.89 1.48
CA ASP A 788 33.63 30.90 2.95
C ASP A 788 32.17 31.08 3.39
N LEU A 789 31.71 30.28 4.36
CA LEU A 789 30.35 30.32 4.89
C LEU A 789 29.96 31.71 5.44
N LYS A 790 30.93 32.51 5.90
CA LYS A 790 30.70 33.90 6.33
C LYS A 790 30.15 34.78 5.20
N THR A 791 30.33 34.40 3.94
CA THR A 791 29.77 35.11 2.79
C THR A 791 28.24 35.01 2.71
N ILE A 792 27.60 34.12 3.46
CA ILE A 792 26.14 33.98 3.53
C ILE A 792 25.54 34.97 4.55
N VAL A 793 26.30 35.41 5.56
CA VAL A 793 25.82 36.31 6.63
C VAL A 793 25.19 37.61 6.10
N PRO A 794 25.77 38.31 5.09
CA PRO A 794 25.11 39.47 4.50
C PRO A 794 23.74 39.16 3.89
N LEU A 795 23.56 37.96 3.33
CA LEU A 795 22.28 37.52 2.75
C LEU A 795 21.25 37.27 3.85
N ILE A 796 21.66 36.65 4.97
CA ILE A 796 20.82 36.48 6.17
C ILE A 796 20.32 37.84 6.67
N VAL A 797 21.22 38.81 6.80
CA VAL A 797 20.85 40.16 7.27
C VAL A 797 19.88 40.84 6.29
N ALA A 798 20.12 40.71 4.98
CA ALA A 798 19.25 41.26 3.95
C ALA A 798 17.84 40.65 3.98
N ALA A 799 17.74 39.31 4.05
CA ALA A 799 16.49 38.58 4.15
C ALA A 799 15.70 38.96 5.41
N LYS A 800 16.34 38.98 6.58
CA LYS A 800 15.69 39.39 7.84
C LYS A 800 15.19 40.83 7.79
N LYS A 801 15.90 41.73 7.11
CA LYS A 801 15.46 43.11 6.90
C LYS A 801 14.23 43.18 5.99
N ALA A 802 14.22 42.44 4.88
CA ALA A 802 13.10 42.40 3.94
C ALA A 802 11.82 41.84 4.60
N LEU A 803 11.96 40.79 5.39
CA LEU A 803 10.86 40.12 6.10
C LEU A 803 10.45 40.80 7.41
N HIS A 804 11.04 41.93 7.77
CA HIS A 804 10.79 42.65 9.03
C HIS A 804 10.99 41.78 10.29
N LYS A 805 11.99 40.89 10.26
CA LYS A 805 12.36 39.97 11.35
C LYS A 805 13.58 40.45 12.17
N MET A 806 13.92 41.75 12.10
CA MET A 806 15.00 42.38 12.88
C MET A 806 14.51 42.96 14.20
#